data_AF-A0A2E6D5P2-F1
#
_entry.id   AF-A0A2E6D5P2-F1
#
_cell.length_a   1.000
_cell.length_b   1.000
_cell.length_c   1.000
_cell.angle_alpha   90.00
_cell.angle_beta   90.00
_cell.angle_gamma   90.00
#
_symmetry.space_group_name_H-M   'P 1'
#
loop_
_entity.id
_entity.type
_entity.pdbx_description
1 polymer ?
#
loop_
_entity_poly.entity_id
_entity_poly.type
_entity_poly.pdbx_seq_one_letter_code
_entity_poly.pdbx_strand_id
1 'polypeptide(L)'
;MSRLQRTIPSLLLVGLCVGSALGAQQATFPRHAPTSEGRVLWLRADRNVGRDIGNTVSSWSGVDGVGSQLTQLVGSVRPLLEPVEAGAHPAVRFDGWDSLASSGGMPTGDYTKIVVVTLEDYAHTNNVVSGASEHALFYGGTDRAMLFHSGTFVTSSIATPLDEPTVLVGSYDSTSGEGRLYQNGALVGTGSAPPHSDPGLQLGSFAGGSGLDGALSEVLIYDRVLDDAERVWIESMLEQRYRTPVSARVNFKELPRHGQVVQRDLTDQALVPITGVVKTTGYDTVELKVWRDGLISATTCQALTYGTSGASFTLGAHLSAGLYDYDLSIALLAGSARLVVARVDDLACGDTLLINGQSNATAPDYWSEGLGNQSQSKWIRSFGSSVNSANVEFDRNWGMADGELGYEHCTVGSWGLRAAELLVQQEQVPVGLLNGSVGGTAIVQHMRSDAFPASKATIYGRLLFRARRAEMAETARAMIWYQGESDGEAVTDYATRFQLLYDAWHQDYPALEKIYVFQIRKGCGVTFSGVREFLRSTQDLYPDIEVMSTTAAPAHDNCHFFYAGYRELGDRIARLLARDLHGSSDTHEIDPPNVLSAQKVGGAGDQILLIFRDPDDVLVFETGAEADFILEDGVAVTSGTIWGNQVLLQLAGPTTSAVISYNGHAGDGPWLRNARGVGALTFFDLPVLP
;
A
#
# COMPACT_ATOMS: atom_id res chain seq x y z
N MET A 1 -41.25 51.95 -33.15
CA MET A 1 -40.52 51.43 -34.31
C MET A 1 -39.86 50.11 -33.90
N SER A 2 -40.37 49.00 -34.45
CA SER A 2 -39.85 47.62 -34.60
C SER A 2 -38.84 47.04 -33.58
N ARG A 3 -38.90 45.79 -33.11
CA ARG A 3 -39.75 44.61 -33.40
C ARG A 3 -39.36 43.50 -32.40
N LEU A 4 -40.35 42.72 -31.97
CA LEU A 4 -40.31 41.28 -31.62
C LEU A 4 -39.45 40.77 -30.44
N GLN A 5 -40.13 40.41 -29.34
CA GLN A 5 -39.89 39.15 -28.62
C GLN A 5 -41.23 38.44 -28.40
N ARG A 6 -41.37 37.24 -28.98
CA ARG A 6 -42.50 36.32 -28.81
C ARG A 6 -42.11 35.25 -27.80
N THR A 7 -42.97 35.08 -26.81
CA THR A 7 -43.12 33.91 -25.92
C THR A 7 -43.75 32.73 -26.67
N ILE A 8 -43.23 31.50 -26.49
CA ILE A 8 -43.90 30.19 -26.65
C ILE A 8 -43.17 29.17 -25.72
N PRO A 9 -43.85 28.18 -25.13
CA PRO A 9 -43.57 27.66 -23.79
C PRO A 9 -42.76 26.36 -23.71
N SER A 10 -42.36 26.05 -22.48
CA SER A 10 -41.70 24.84 -22.00
C SER A 10 -42.32 23.55 -22.52
N LEU A 11 -41.53 22.78 -23.29
CA LEU A 11 -41.75 21.35 -23.51
C LEU A 11 -40.76 20.58 -22.63
N LEU A 12 -41.31 19.91 -21.61
CA LEU A 12 -40.61 18.97 -20.75
C LEU A 12 -40.41 17.68 -21.55
N LEU A 13 -39.23 17.50 -22.17
CA LEU A 13 -38.87 16.22 -22.77
C LEU A 13 -38.26 15.34 -21.69
N VAL A 14 -39.08 14.47 -21.13
CA VAL A 14 -38.65 13.36 -20.28
C VAL A 14 -37.93 12.35 -21.18
N GLY A 15 -36.61 12.49 -21.29
CA GLY A 15 -35.73 11.45 -21.82
C GLY A 15 -35.43 10.46 -20.70
N LEU A 16 -36.24 9.40 -20.58
CA LEU A 16 -35.87 8.21 -19.82
C LEU A 16 -34.64 7.57 -20.49
N CYS A 17 -33.44 7.95 -20.03
CA CYS A 17 -32.28 7.08 -20.16
C CYS A 17 -32.47 5.94 -19.15
N VAL A 18 -33.14 4.87 -19.59
CA VAL A 18 -33.01 3.57 -18.94
C VAL A 18 -31.57 3.13 -19.19
N GLY A 19 -30.67 3.53 -18.31
CA GLY A 19 -29.38 2.88 -18.17
C GLY A 19 -29.68 1.45 -17.75
N SER A 20 -29.58 0.51 -18.70
CA SER A 20 -29.51 -0.90 -18.39
C SER A 20 -28.26 -1.11 -17.52
N ALA A 21 -28.47 -1.13 -16.22
CA ALA A 21 -27.54 -1.71 -15.27
C ALA A 21 -27.45 -3.21 -15.59
N LEU A 22 -26.64 -3.56 -16.59
CA LEU A 22 -25.99 -4.86 -16.61
C LEU A 22 -24.97 -4.81 -15.49
N GLY A 23 -25.44 -5.13 -14.28
CA GLY A 23 -24.56 -5.51 -13.20
C GLY A 23 -23.65 -6.61 -13.75
N ALA A 24 -22.35 -6.41 -13.63
CA ALA A 24 -21.40 -7.50 -13.70
C ALA A 24 -21.74 -8.45 -12.54
N GLN A 25 -22.66 -9.39 -12.80
CA GLN A 25 -22.70 -10.62 -12.03
C GLN A 25 -21.35 -11.26 -12.29
N GLN A 26 -20.45 -11.16 -11.32
CA GLN A 26 -19.39 -12.16 -11.17
C GLN A 26 -20.12 -13.50 -11.15
N ALA A 27 -20.02 -14.24 -12.25
CA ALA A 27 -20.53 -15.60 -12.32
C ALA A 27 -19.86 -16.37 -11.18
N THR A 28 -20.65 -16.73 -10.17
CA THR A 28 -20.21 -17.60 -9.09
C THR A 28 -19.84 -18.94 -9.72
N PHE A 29 -18.54 -19.24 -9.77
CA PHE A 29 -18.01 -20.50 -10.30
C PHE A 29 -18.73 -21.71 -9.66
N PRO A 30 -19.14 -22.72 -10.45
CA PRO A 30 -19.54 -24.01 -9.91
C PRO A 30 -18.41 -24.60 -9.05
N ARG A 31 -18.75 -25.13 -7.87
CA ARG A 31 -17.81 -25.59 -6.83
C ARG A 31 -17.00 -26.83 -7.17
N HIS A 32 -17.10 -27.40 -8.38
CA HIS A 32 -16.40 -28.65 -8.71
C HIS A 32 -15.47 -28.45 -9.91
N ALA A 33 -14.18 -28.68 -9.66
CA ALA A 33 -13.16 -28.82 -10.69
C ALA A 33 -13.50 -30.01 -11.62
N PRO A 34 -13.00 -30.06 -12.86
CA PRO A 34 -13.34 -31.09 -13.83
C PRO A 34 -12.99 -32.45 -13.25
N THR A 35 -13.94 -33.37 -13.30
CA THR A 35 -13.65 -34.76 -13.01
C THR A 35 -12.64 -35.27 -14.03
N SER A 36 -11.58 -35.94 -13.56
CA SER A 36 -10.74 -36.79 -14.42
C SER A 36 -11.53 -37.96 -15.02
N GLU A 37 -12.77 -38.16 -14.58
CA GLU A 37 -13.70 -39.17 -15.06
C GLU A 37 -13.99 -39.01 -16.55
N GLY A 38 -13.68 -40.07 -17.30
CA GLY A 38 -13.87 -40.16 -18.74
C GLY A 38 -12.88 -39.32 -19.57
N ARG A 39 -11.89 -38.64 -18.97
CA ARG A 39 -10.87 -37.91 -19.75
C ARG A 39 -9.82 -38.88 -20.27
N VAL A 40 -9.72 -39.02 -21.58
CA VAL A 40 -8.76 -39.93 -22.23
C VAL A 40 -7.50 -39.21 -22.72
N LEU A 41 -7.56 -37.89 -22.92
CA LEU A 41 -6.41 -37.10 -23.35
C LEU A 41 -6.52 -35.65 -22.85
N TRP A 42 -5.39 -35.08 -22.44
CA TRP A 42 -5.25 -33.65 -22.17
C TRP A 42 -3.86 -33.15 -22.57
N LEU A 43 -3.78 -32.43 -23.68
CA LEU A 43 -2.56 -31.85 -24.22
C LEU A 43 -2.52 -30.35 -23.97
N ARG A 44 -1.36 -29.84 -23.55
CA ARG A 44 -1.09 -28.40 -23.43
C ARG A 44 0.25 -28.04 -24.06
N ALA A 45 0.30 -26.96 -24.84
CA ALA A 45 1.51 -26.61 -25.59
C ALA A 45 2.68 -26.17 -24.67
N ASP A 46 2.42 -25.83 -23.40
CA ASP A 46 3.43 -25.56 -22.38
C ASP A 46 3.89 -26.79 -21.59
N ARG A 47 3.37 -27.99 -21.88
CA ARG A 47 3.64 -29.21 -21.10
C ARG A 47 3.90 -30.41 -22.01
N ASN A 48 4.91 -31.21 -21.68
CA ASN A 48 5.18 -32.52 -22.29
C ASN A 48 5.25 -32.51 -23.83
N VAL A 49 5.76 -31.43 -24.42
CA VAL A 49 6.08 -31.31 -25.85
C VAL A 49 7.53 -31.73 -26.07
N GLY A 50 7.75 -32.85 -26.77
CA GLY A 50 9.08 -33.31 -27.19
C GLY A 50 9.54 -32.54 -28.43
N ARG A 51 10.75 -31.96 -28.35
CA ARG A 51 11.27 -31.02 -29.35
C ARG A 51 12.62 -31.46 -29.87
N ASP A 52 12.83 -31.22 -31.15
CA ASP A 52 14.10 -31.47 -31.85
C ASP A 52 14.75 -30.12 -32.29
N ILE A 53 15.74 -30.18 -33.18
CA ILE A 53 16.44 -28.99 -33.71
C ILE A 53 15.43 -28.02 -34.35
N GLY A 54 15.61 -26.73 -34.08
CA GLY A 54 14.74 -25.69 -34.65
C GLY A 54 13.37 -25.58 -33.99
N ASN A 55 13.17 -26.19 -32.80
CA ASN A 55 11.91 -26.17 -32.05
C ASN A 55 10.75 -26.95 -32.71
N THR A 56 11.05 -27.79 -33.71
CA THR A 56 10.06 -28.70 -34.32
C THR A 56 9.62 -29.75 -33.30
N VAL A 57 8.33 -30.03 -33.24
CA VAL A 57 7.69 -30.94 -32.29
C VAL A 57 7.71 -32.36 -32.85
N SER A 58 8.50 -33.23 -32.21
CA SER A 58 8.59 -34.65 -32.56
C SER A 58 7.56 -35.50 -31.81
N SER A 59 7.07 -35.02 -30.66
CA SER A 59 6.02 -35.68 -29.88
C SER A 59 5.25 -34.74 -28.96
N TRP A 60 4.01 -35.09 -28.60
CA TRP A 60 3.20 -34.37 -27.62
C TRP A 60 2.43 -35.38 -26.76
N SER A 61 2.64 -35.33 -25.44
CA SER A 61 2.04 -36.26 -24.48
C SER A 61 1.08 -35.55 -23.52
N GLY A 62 0.15 -36.34 -22.96
CA GLY A 62 -0.81 -35.87 -21.95
C GLY A 62 -0.13 -35.24 -20.72
N VAL A 63 -0.73 -34.18 -20.17
CA VAL A 63 -0.16 -33.43 -19.03
C VAL A 63 -0.10 -34.22 -17.72
N ASP A 64 -0.99 -35.20 -17.57
CA ASP A 64 -1.11 -36.12 -16.43
C ASP A 64 -0.57 -37.52 -16.75
N GLY A 65 0.03 -37.71 -17.92
CA GLY A 65 0.53 -39.00 -18.40
C GLY A 65 -0.58 -39.96 -18.87
N VAL A 66 -1.83 -39.48 -18.97
CA VAL A 66 -2.96 -40.25 -19.51
C VAL A 66 -3.09 -40.02 -21.03
N GLY A 67 -3.49 -41.07 -21.74
CA GLY A 67 -3.70 -41.05 -23.20
C GLY A 67 -2.45 -41.39 -24.01
N SER A 68 -2.66 -41.64 -25.30
CA SER A 68 -1.56 -41.94 -26.22
C SER A 68 -0.70 -40.72 -26.49
N GLN A 69 0.63 -40.90 -26.54
CA GLN A 69 1.53 -39.89 -27.10
C GLN A 69 1.29 -39.80 -28.61
N LEU A 70 1.18 -38.57 -29.12
CA LEU A 70 1.21 -38.33 -30.56
C LEU A 70 2.65 -38.04 -30.98
N THR A 71 3.03 -38.55 -32.15
CA THR A 71 4.40 -38.46 -32.67
C THR A 71 4.43 -38.08 -34.14
N GLN A 72 5.57 -37.52 -34.57
CA GLN A 72 5.88 -37.29 -35.97
C GLN A 72 7.34 -37.63 -36.25
N LEU A 73 7.56 -38.70 -37.02
CA LEU A 73 8.89 -39.23 -37.29
C LEU A 73 9.58 -38.50 -38.43
N VAL A 74 8.82 -37.91 -39.36
CA VAL A 74 9.37 -37.25 -40.54
C VAL A 74 9.59 -35.77 -40.23
N GLY A 75 10.87 -35.37 -40.16
CA GLY A 75 11.26 -34.02 -39.72
C GLY A 75 10.69 -32.87 -40.55
N SER A 76 10.40 -33.07 -41.84
CA SER A 76 9.91 -32.03 -42.75
C SER A 76 8.40 -31.74 -42.66
N VAL A 77 7.67 -32.48 -41.82
CA VAL A 77 6.22 -32.32 -41.59
C VAL A 77 5.93 -32.28 -40.08
N ARG A 78 6.90 -31.80 -39.30
CA ARG A 78 6.77 -31.62 -37.87
C ARG A 78 6.30 -30.20 -37.58
N PRO A 79 5.21 -30.05 -36.80
CA PRO A 79 4.77 -28.73 -36.40
C PRO A 79 5.82 -28.03 -35.56
N LEU A 80 5.78 -26.71 -35.55
CA LEU A 80 6.69 -25.87 -34.80
C LEU A 80 6.07 -25.49 -33.46
N LEU A 81 6.80 -25.62 -32.34
CA LEU A 81 6.34 -24.96 -31.13
C LEU A 81 6.70 -23.47 -31.23
N GLU A 82 5.72 -22.59 -31.06
CA GLU A 82 5.97 -21.16 -31.10
C GLU A 82 6.83 -20.72 -29.90
N PRO A 83 7.86 -19.87 -30.12
CA PRO A 83 8.47 -19.14 -29.03
C PRO A 83 7.40 -18.32 -28.32
N VAL A 84 7.31 -18.46 -27.00
CA VAL A 84 6.36 -17.65 -26.23
C VAL A 84 6.87 -16.20 -26.21
N GLU A 85 6.35 -15.38 -27.12
CA GLU A 85 6.55 -13.93 -27.06
C GLU A 85 5.89 -13.35 -25.81
N ALA A 86 6.36 -12.18 -25.38
CA ALA A 86 5.86 -11.53 -24.18
C ALA A 86 4.41 -11.05 -24.36
N GLY A 87 3.44 -11.92 -24.06
CA GLY A 87 2.02 -11.63 -24.23
C GLY A 87 1.23 -12.69 -24.98
N ALA A 88 1.91 -13.71 -25.54
CA ALA A 88 1.28 -14.83 -26.22
C ALA A 88 1.15 -16.05 -25.31
N HIS A 89 0.23 -16.95 -25.65
CA HIS A 89 0.18 -18.28 -25.04
C HIS A 89 0.97 -19.25 -25.91
N PRO A 90 1.73 -20.19 -25.31
CA PRO A 90 2.38 -21.24 -26.09
C PRO A 90 1.36 -22.00 -26.95
N ALA A 91 1.73 -22.25 -28.20
CA ALA A 91 0.93 -22.97 -29.18
C ALA A 91 1.84 -23.82 -30.08
N VAL A 92 1.31 -24.95 -30.55
CA VAL A 92 1.95 -25.81 -31.56
C VAL A 92 1.38 -25.40 -32.91
N ARG A 93 2.21 -24.85 -33.78
CA ARG A 93 1.87 -24.31 -35.10
C ARG A 93 2.06 -25.33 -36.20
N PHE A 94 1.10 -25.36 -37.11
CA PHE A 94 1.03 -26.23 -38.28
C PHE A 94 0.94 -25.34 -39.53
N ASP A 95 1.63 -25.73 -40.59
CA ASP A 95 1.79 -24.95 -41.82
C ASP A 95 0.94 -25.45 -43.01
N GLY A 96 -0.08 -26.27 -42.73
CA GLY A 96 -0.92 -26.96 -43.71
C GLY A 96 -0.40 -28.33 -44.14
N TRP A 97 0.87 -28.66 -43.85
CA TRP A 97 1.52 -29.94 -44.19
C TRP A 97 1.96 -30.73 -42.96
N ASP A 98 2.12 -30.04 -41.83
CA ASP A 98 2.50 -30.63 -40.56
C ASP A 98 1.43 -31.54 -39.95
N SER A 99 1.85 -32.53 -39.16
CA SER A 99 0.93 -33.37 -38.40
C SER A 99 1.58 -34.04 -37.19
N LEU A 100 0.76 -34.40 -36.22
CA LEU A 100 1.11 -35.34 -35.14
C LEU A 100 0.07 -36.45 -35.10
N ALA A 101 0.50 -37.71 -34.97
CA ALA A 101 -0.41 -38.85 -35.03
C ALA A 101 -0.15 -39.89 -33.94
N SER A 102 -1.21 -40.59 -33.56
CA SER A 102 -1.19 -41.82 -32.78
C SER A 102 -2.18 -42.83 -33.36
N SER A 103 -1.84 -44.12 -33.30
CA SER A 103 -2.70 -45.20 -33.82
C SER A 103 -3.93 -45.47 -32.94
N GLY A 104 -3.99 -44.87 -31.75
CA GLY A 104 -5.10 -44.97 -30.81
C GLY A 104 -5.20 -43.70 -29.98
N GLY A 105 -6.35 -43.46 -29.34
CA GLY A 105 -6.57 -42.31 -28.46
C GLY A 105 -7.89 -41.60 -28.69
N MET A 106 -8.58 -41.91 -29.80
CA MET A 106 -9.97 -41.51 -30.00
C MET A 106 -10.93 -42.60 -29.49
N PRO A 107 -11.92 -42.26 -28.64
CA PRO A 107 -13.02 -43.16 -28.30
C PRO A 107 -13.87 -43.51 -29.54
N THR A 108 -14.31 -44.77 -29.66
CA THR A 108 -15.21 -45.24 -30.74
C THR A 108 -16.69 -45.32 -30.32
N GLY A 109 -16.98 -44.98 -29.07
CA GLY A 109 -18.32 -44.79 -28.52
C GLY A 109 -18.67 -43.31 -28.42
N ASP A 110 -19.22 -42.90 -27.28
CA ASP A 110 -19.47 -41.50 -26.97
C ASP A 110 -18.16 -40.71 -26.90
N TYR A 111 -18.20 -39.43 -27.25
CA TYR A 111 -17.04 -38.56 -27.05
C TYR A 111 -17.38 -37.09 -26.90
N THR A 112 -16.41 -36.36 -26.34
CA THR A 112 -16.32 -34.89 -26.42
C THR A 112 -14.89 -34.49 -26.77
N LYS A 113 -14.71 -33.75 -27.86
CA LYS A 113 -13.46 -33.11 -28.29
C LYS A 113 -13.50 -31.64 -27.91
N ILE A 114 -12.47 -31.13 -27.24
CA ILE A 114 -12.33 -29.72 -26.89
C ILE A 114 -10.98 -29.23 -27.38
N VAL A 115 -10.93 -28.10 -28.06
CA VAL A 115 -9.69 -27.55 -28.61
C VAL A 115 -9.67 -26.02 -28.56
N VAL A 116 -8.50 -25.47 -28.25
CA VAL A 116 -8.18 -24.07 -28.47
C VAL A 116 -7.36 -23.98 -29.76
N VAL A 117 -7.99 -23.47 -30.82
CA VAL A 117 -7.41 -23.35 -32.17
C VAL A 117 -7.34 -21.88 -32.58
N THR A 118 -6.25 -21.51 -33.25
CA THR A 118 -6.11 -20.24 -33.98
C THR A 118 -5.92 -20.59 -35.45
N LEU A 119 -6.74 -20.02 -36.33
CA LEU A 119 -6.60 -20.21 -37.79
C LEU A 119 -5.76 -19.07 -38.39
N GLU A 120 -4.86 -19.38 -39.32
CA GLU A 120 -4.05 -18.38 -40.02
C GLU A 120 -4.50 -18.19 -41.47
N ASP A 121 -5.03 -19.24 -42.11
CA ASP A 121 -5.61 -19.18 -43.46
C ASP A 121 -6.84 -20.08 -43.55
N TYR A 122 -7.80 -19.75 -44.42
CA TYR A 122 -8.96 -20.59 -44.76
C TYR A 122 -8.73 -21.48 -45.99
N ALA A 123 -7.67 -21.26 -46.77
CA ALA A 123 -7.41 -21.97 -48.02
C ALA A 123 -7.13 -23.47 -47.82
N HIS A 124 -6.59 -23.84 -46.66
CA HIS A 124 -6.39 -25.22 -46.26
C HIS A 124 -7.69 -25.86 -45.73
N THR A 125 -7.79 -27.19 -45.80
CA THR A 125 -8.94 -27.91 -45.24
C THR A 125 -9.05 -27.77 -43.72
N ASN A 126 -7.94 -27.46 -43.05
CA ASN A 126 -7.84 -27.14 -41.63
C ASN A 126 -8.41 -28.24 -40.73
N ASN A 127 -7.79 -29.43 -40.81
CA ASN A 127 -8.08 -30.53 -39.88
C ASN A 127 -7.45 -30.29 -38.52
N VAL A 128 -8.28 -30.16 -37.49
CA VAL A 128 -7.86 -29.77 -36.13
C VAL A 128 -7.60 -31.01 -35.27
N VAL A 129 -8.64 -31.81 -35.02
CA VAL A 129 -8.58 -33.07 -34.26
C VAL A 129 -9.35 -34.15 -35.02
N SER A 130 -8.62 -35.05 -35.68
CA SER A 130 -9.18 -35.98 -36.66
C SER A 130 -8.63 -37.40 -36.52
N GLY A 131 -9.13 -38.32 -37.35
CA GLY A 131 -8.77 -39.72 -37.37
C GLY A 131 -7.99 -40.13 -38.62
N ALA A 132 -7.81 -41.43 -38.79
CA ALA A 132 -7.18 -42.02 -39.97
C ALA A 132 -8.14 -42.21 -41.14
N SER A 133 -9.45 -42.31 -40.91
CA SER A 133 -10.42 -42.61 -41.96
C SER A 133 -11.86 -42.17 -41.69
N GLU A 134 -12.32 -42.08 -40.44
CA GLU A 134 -13.77 -41.98 -40.18
C GLU A 134 -14.20 -40.73 -39.43
N HIS A 135 -13.38 -40.08 -38.61
CA HIS A 135 -13.82 -38.91 -37.84
C HIS A 135 -12.96 -37.65 -38.04
N ALA A 136 -13.57 -36.46 -37.99
CA ALA A 136 -12.83 -35.19 -37.98
C ALA A 136 -13.57 -34.06 -37.25
N LEU A 137 -12.79 -33.15 -36.65
CA LEU A 137 -13.17 -31.78 -36.31
C LEU A 137 -12.30 -30.86 -37.19
N PHE A 138 -12.91 -30.14 -38.12
CA PHE A 138 -12.20 -29.46 -39.21
C PHE A 138 -13.02 -28.29 -39.80
N TYR A 139 -12.50 -27.61 -40.83
CA TYR A 139 -13.18 -26.46 -41.45
C TYR A 139 -13.53 -26.61 -42.94
N GLY A 140 -13.00 -27.63 -43.63
CA GLY A 140 -13.38 -27.93 -45.00
C GLY A 140 -12.97 -26.88 -46.04
N GLY A 141 -11.96 -26.06 -45.76
CA GLY A 141 -11.58 -24.92 -46.62
C GLY A 141 -12.53 -23.73 -46.51
N THR A 142 -13.18 -23.59 -45.36
CA THR A 142 -14.13 -22.50 -45.06
C THR A 142 -13.80 -21.85 -43.71
N ASP A 143 -14.57 -20.82 -43.34
CA ASP A 143 -14.52 -20.20 -42.00
C ASP A 143 -15.41 -20.93 -40.97
N ARG A 144 -16.03 -22.07 -41.31
CA ARG A 144 -17.00 -22.78 -40.44
C ARG A 144 -16.45 -24.10 -39.93
N ALA A 145 -16.38 -24.26 -38.62
CA ALA A 145 -16.04 -25.53 -38.00
C ALA A 145 -17.11 -26.61 -38.30
N MET A 146 -16.69 -27.86 -38.44
CA MET A 146 -17.50 -28.99 -38.85
C MET A 146 -17.15 -30.27 -38.08
N LEU A 147 -18.15 -31.13 -37.88
CA LEU A 147 -17.96 -32.51 -37.43
C LEU A 147 -18.21 -33.48 -38.58
N PHE A 148 -17.37 -34.51 -38.66
CA PHE A 148 -17.39 -35.53 -39.72
C PHE A 148 -17.36 -36.93 -39.13
N HIS A 149 -18.23 -37.82 -39.63
CA HIS A 149 -18.25 -39.28 -39.45
C HIS A 149 -18.53 -39.95 -40.80
N SER A 150 -17.48 -40.30 -41.55
CA SER A 150 -17.56 -40.74 -42.97
C SER A 150 -18.40 -39.82 -43.88
N GLY A 151 -18.62 -38.60 -43.45
CA GLY A 151 -19.46 -37.55 -44.03
C GLY A 151 -19.64 -36.42 -43.02
N THR A 152 -19.69 -35.17 -43.49
CA THR A 152 -19.97 -34.02 -42.61
C THR A 152 -21.40 -34.11 -42.11
N PHE A 153 -21.58 -34.07 -40.78
CA PHE A 153 -22.89 -34.18 -40.14
C PHE A 153 -23.25 -33.00 -39.25
N VAL A 154 -22.29 -32.15 -38.88
CA VAL A 154 -22.53 -30.85 -38.23
C VAL A 154 -21.70 -29.77 -38.91
N THR A 155 -22.28 -28.61 -39.15
CA THR A 155 -21.59 -27.40 -39.64
C THR A 155 -21.96 -26.22 -38.75
N SER A 156 -20.97 -25.44 -38.33
CA SER A 156 -21.16 -24.24 -37.49
C SER A 156 -21.98 -23.18 -38.23
N SER A 157 -22.93 -22.58 -37.52
CA SER A 157 -23.73 -21.44 -37.97
C SER A 157 -22.97 -20.11 -37.88
N ILE A 158 -21.79 -20.07 -37.25
CA ILE A 158 -20.96 -18.86 -37.09
C ILE A 158 -19.54 -19.07 -37.65
N ALA A 159 -18.89 -17.98 -38.05
CA ALA A 159 -17.53 -17.98 -38.58
C ALA A 159 -16.51 -18.09 -37.44
N THR A 160 -15.39 -18.76 -37.67
CA THR A 160 -14.18 -18.64 -36.86
C THR A 160 -13.28 -17.56 -37.48
N PRO A 161 -12.95 -16.49 -36.76
CA PRO A 161 -12.01 -15.47 -37.23
C PRO A 161 -10.58 -16.03 -37.39
N LEU A 162 -9.81 -15.45 -38.33
CA LEU A 162 -8.36 -15.66 -38.40
C LEU A 162 -7.66 -14.96 -37.24
N ASP A 163 -6.48 -15.46 -36.88
CA ASP A 163 -5.53 -14.87 -35.92
C ASP A 163 -6.09 -14.67 -34.49
N GLU A 164 -7.22 -15.30 -34.17
CA GLU A 164 -7.85 -15.25 -32.86
C GLU A 164 -8.01 -16.65 -32.24
N PRO A 165 -7.58 -16.87 -30.98
CA PRO A 165 -7.83 -18.12 -30.28
C PRO A 165 -9.34 -18.35 -30.14
N THR A 166 -9.78 -19.53 -30.59
CA THR A 166 -11.18 -19.96 -30.58
C THR A 166 -11.31 -21.29 -29.85
N VAL A 167 -12.23 -21.35 -28.88
CA VAL A 167 -12.57 -22.58 -28.17
C VAL A 167 -13.65 -23.32 -28.95
N LEU A 168 -13.34 -24.53 -29.43
CA LEU A 168 -14.32 -25.41 -30.06
C LEU A 168 -14.61 -26.62 -29.16
N VAL A 169 -15.88 -27.00 -29.08
CA VAL A 169 -16.32 -28.24 -28.43
C VAL A 169 -17.19 -29.04 -29.39
N GLY A 170 -16.77 -30.24 -29.76
CA GLY A 170 -17.54 -31.17 -30.58
C GLY A 170 -17.87 -32.43 -29.79
N SER A 171 -19.15 -32.75 -29.61
CA SER A 171 -19.59 -33.96 -28.92
C SER A 171 -20.37 -34.89 -29.85
N TYR A 172 -20.38 -36.18 -29.51
CA TYR A 172 -21.16 -37.21 -30.16
C TYR A 172 -21.65 -38.26 -29.15
N ASP A 173 -22.94 -38.58 -29.20
CA ASP A 173 -23.59 -39.65 -28.44
C ASP A 173 -23.82 -40.83 -29.39
N SER A 174 -23.15 -41.96 -29.12
CA SER A 174 -23.21 -43.16 -29.94
C SER A 174 -24.52 -43.93 -29.83
N THR A 175 -25.30 -43.69 -28.77
CA THR A 175 -26.62 -44.30 -28.55
C THR A 175 -27.69 -43.62 -29.39
N SER A 176 -27.71 -42.28 -29.39
CA SER A 176 -28.69 -41.49 -30.14
C SER A 176 -28.22 -41.14 -31.56
N GLY A 177 -26.92 -41.18 -31.82
CA GLY A 177 -26.28 -40.70 -33.04
C GLY A 177 -26.17 -39.18 -33.11
N GLU A 178 -26.54 -38.44 -32.05
CA GLU A 178 -26.54 -36.98 -32.02
C GLU A 178 -25.11 -36.43 -31.88
N GLY A 179 -24.79 -35.40 -32.67
CA GLY A 179 -23.62 -34.56 -32.42
C GLY A 179 -23.96 -33.09 -32.25
N ARG A 180 -23.16 -32.41 -31.44
CA ARG A 180 -23.28 -30.99 -31.14
C ARG A 180 -21.93 -30.31 -31.29
N LEU A 181 -21.94 -29.09 -31.84
CA LEU A 181 -20.77 -28.25 -31.99
C LEU A 181 -21.01 -26.93 -31.27
N TYR A 182 -20.09 -26.58 -30.38
CA TYR A 182 -20.03 -25.29 -29.70
C TYR A 182 -18.78 -24.54 -30.13
N GLN A 183 -18.90 -23.22 -30.20
CA GLN A 183 -17.80 -22.31 -30.47
C GLN A 183 -17.91 -21.14 -29.50
N ASN A 184 -16.86 -20.95 -28.69
CA ASN A 184 -16.80 -19.91 -27.65
C ASN A 184 -18.04 -19.92 -26.74
N GLY A 185 -18.40 -21.12 -26.24
CA GLY A 185 -19.53 -21.35 -25.34
C GLY A 185 -20.93 -21.37 -25.99
N ALA A 186 -21.06 -20.89 -27.24
CA ALA A 186 -22.33 -20.89 -27.96
C ALA A 186 -22.55 -22.21 -28.70
N LEU A 187 -23.75 -22.79 -28.61
CA LEU A 187 -24.17 -23.91 -29.48
C LEU A 187 -24.36 -23.38 -30.90
N VAL A 188 -23.58 -23.89 -31.85
CA VAL A 188 -23.51 -23.36 -33.23
C VAL A 188 -23.91 -24.39 -34.27
N GLY A 189 -24.10 -25.65 -33.89
CA GLY A 189 -24.61 -26.67 -34.80
C GLY A 189 -24.99 -27.96 -34.09
N THR A 190 -25.95 -28.66 -34.67
CA THR A 190 -26.36 -30.00 -34.27
C THR A 190 -26.56 -30.86 -35.51
N GLY A 191 -26.45 -32.18 -35.38
CA GLY A 191 -26.74 -33.10 -36.46
C GLY A 191 -26.65 -34.55 -36.00
N SER A 192 -26.71 -35.48 -36.94
CA SER A 192 -26.68 -36.91 -36.62
C SER A 192 -25.79 -37.70 -37.58
N ALA A 193 -25.07 -38.69 -37.05
CA ALA A 193 -24.24 -39.60 -37.83
C ALA A 193 -24.29 -41.02 -37.27
N PRO A 194 -23.92 -42.04 -38.06
CA PRO A 194 -23.61 -43.36 -37.51
C PRO A 194 -22.35 -43.32 -36.63
N PRO A 195 -22.15 -44.31 -35.74
CA PRO A 195 -20.91 -44.45 -34.99
C PRO A 195 -19.72 -44.69 -35.92
N HIS A 196 -18.53 -44.25 -35.48
CA HIS A 196 -17.27 -44.59 -36.14
C HIS A 196 -16.54 -45.72 -35.40
N SER A 197 -15.64 -46.39 -36.09
CA SER A 197 -14.79 -47.48 -35.61
C SER A 197 -13.31 -47.14 -35.60
N ASP A 198 -12.92 -45.99 -36.18
CA ASP A 198 -11.55 -45.47 -36.23
C ASP A 198 -11.08 -44.99 -34.84
N PRO A 199 -10.08 -45.65 -34.22
CA PRO A 199 -9.52 -45.21 -32.94
C PRO A 199 -8.35 -44.23 -33.11
N GLY A 200 -7.92 -43.97 -34.34
CA GLY A 200 -6.76 -43.16 -34.66
C GLY A 200 -6.95 -41.72 -34.23
N LEU A 201 -5.85 -41.05 -33.85
CA LEU A 201 -5.87 -39.66 -33.46
C LEU A 201 -4.79 -38.90 -34.20
N GLN A 202 -5.19 -37.83 -34.88
CA GLN A 202 -4.31 -36.93 -35.62
C GLN A 202 -4.62 -35.48 -35.23
N LEU A 203 -3.56 -34.70 -35.05
CA LEU A 203 -3.61 -33.25 -34.92
C LEU A 203 -3.01 -32.64 -36.18
N GLY A 204 -3.70 -31.64 -36.73
CA GLY A 204 -3.23 -30.94 -37.91
C GLY A 204 -3.41 -31.70 -39.23
N SER A 205 -4.03 -32.89 -39.24
CA SER A 205 -4.28 -33.66 -40.46
C SER A 205 -5.45 -34.64 -40.33
N PHE A 206 -5.96 -35.12 -41.45
CA PHE A 206 -6.86 -36.28 -41.55
C PHE A 206 -6.27 -37.27 -42.55
N ALA A 207 -6.16 -38.54 -42.15
CA ALA A 207 -5.50 -39.57 -42.96
C ALA A 207 -4.07 -39.18 -43.46
N GLY A 208 -3.36 -38.34 -42.70
CA GLY A 208 -2.03 -37.83 -43.06
C GLY A 208 -2.01 -36.71 -44.11
N GLY A 209 -3.16 -36.11 -44.46
CA GLY A 209 -3.24 -34.96 -45.37
C GLY A 209 -4.31 -33.94 -44.97
N SER A 210 -4.61 -32.99 -45.87
CA SER A 210 -5.65 -31.96 -45.67
C SER A 210 -5.41 -31.11 -44.41
N GLY A 211 -4.18 -30.60 -44.25
CA GLY A 211 -3.70 -30.15 -42.94
C GLY A 211 -4.24 -28.82 -42.42
N LEU A 212 -3.82 -28.50 -41.20
CA LEU A 212 -4.08 -27.24 -40.49
C LEU A 212 -3.03 -26.20 -40.82
N ASP A 213 -3.48 -25.03 -41.23
CA ASP A 213 -2.69 -23.80 -41.29
C ASP A 213 -3.13 -22.88 -40.14
N GLY A 214 -2.37 -22.95 -39.05
CA GLY A 214 -2.75 -22.36 -37.77
C GLY A 214 -2.10 -23.05 -36.59
N ALA A 215 -2.64 -22.84 -35.39
CA ALA A 215 -2.01 -23.29 -34.15
C ALA A 215 -2.99 -23.92 -33.17
N LEU A 216 -2.50 -24.88 -32.37
CA LEU A 216 -3.23 -25.53 -31.28
C LEU A 216 -2.56 -25.24 -29.94
N SER A 217 -3.32 -24.65 -29.00
CA SER A 217 -2.79 -24.30 -27.67
C SER A 217 -3.11 -25.34 -26.59
N GLU A 218 -4.30 -25.94 -26.65
CA GLU A 218 -4.78 -26.94 -25.68
C GLU A 218 -5.81 -27.87 -26.35
N VAL A 219 -5.73 -29.18 -26.10
CA VAL A 219 -6.64 -30.20 -26.65
C VAL A 219 -7.08 -31.15 -25.52
N LEU A 220 -8.37 -31.41 -25.38
CA LEU A 220 -8.93 -32.39 -24.47
C LEU A 220 -9.86 -33.36 -25.22
N ILE A 221 -9.83 -34.63 -24.82
CA ILE A 221 -10.76 -35.64 -25.34
C ILE A 221 -11.34 -36.43 -24.15
N TYR A 222 -12.65 -36.59 -24.17
CA TYR A 222 -13.41 -37.43 -23.24
C TYR A 222 -14.10 -38.58 -23.98
N ASP A 223 -14.23 -39.75 -23.34
CA ASP A 223 -14.94 -40.95 -23.83
C ASP A 223 -16.44 -40.96 -23.49
N ARG A 224 -16.99 -39.77 -23.24
CA ARG A 224 -18.39 -39.52 -22.93
C ARG A 224 -18.81 -38.15 -23.43
N VAL A 225 -20.11 -37.94 -23.55
CA VAL A 225 -20.68 -36.60 -23.70
C VAL A 225 -20.63 -35.90 -22.35
N LEU A 226 -19.96 -34.75 -22.29
CA LEU A 226 -19.96 -33.91 -21.09
C LEU A 226 -21.33 -33.28 -20.86
N ASP A 227 -21.73 -33.14 -19.60
CA ASP A 227 -22.91 -32.35 -19.28
C ASP A 227 -22.65 -30.84 -19.45
N ASP A 228 -23.71 -30.04 -19.44
CA ASP A 228 -23.60 -28.59 -19.64
C ASP A 228 -22.76 -27.89 -18.57
N ALA A 229 -22.78 -28.37 -17.33
CA ALA A 229 -22.02 -27.74 -16.24
C ALA A 229 -20.52 -28.00 -16.41
N GLU A 230 -20.14 -29.23 -16.74
CA GLU A 230 -18.75 -29.61 -17.02
C GLU A 230 -18.22 -28.87 -18.25
N ARG A 231 -18.99 -28.85 -19.34
CA ARG A 231 -18.63 -28.17 -20.58
C ARG A 231 -18.42 -26.67 -20.34
N VAL A 232 -19.39 -25.98 -19.76
CA VAL A 232 -19.32 -24.53 -19.48
C VAL A 232 -18.15 -24.21 -18.57
N TRP A 233 -17.84 -25.06 -17.59
CA TRP A 233 -16.67 -24.86 -16.73
C TRP A 233 -15.36 -24.93 -17.52
N ILE A 234 -15.19 -25.95 -18.37
CA ILE A 234 -13.97 -26.13 -19.17
C ILE A 234 -13.83 -25.00 -20.19
N GLU A 235 -14.91 -24.66 -20.89
CA GLU A 235 -14.93 -23.53 -21.83
C GLU A 235 -14.54 -22.23 -21.14
N SER A 236 -15.15 -21.90 -19.99
CA SER A 236 -14.83 -20.68 -19.23
C SER A 236 -13.36 -20.64 -18.80
N MET A 237 -12.81 -21.78 -18.37
CA MET A 237 -11.40 -21.90 -18.00
C MET A 237 -10.47 -21.65 -19.19
N LEU A 238 -10.78 -22.21 -20.36
CA LEU A 238 -10.00 -22.03 -21.59
C LEU A 238 -10.14 -20.60 -22.14
N GLU A 239 -11.33 -20.01 -22.11
CA GLU A 239 -11.55 -18.63 -22.52
C GLU A 239 -10.79 -17.65 -21.63
N GLN A 240 -10.86 -17.82 -20.31
CA GLN A 240 -10.08 -17.01 -19.37
C GLN A 240 -8.59 -17.15 -19.64
N ARG A 241 -8.12 -18.37 -19.92
CA ARG A 241 -6.70 -18.63 -20.16
C ARG A 241 -6.20 -18.08 -21.48
N TYR A 242 -6.93 -18.22 -22.58
CA TYR A 242 -6.40 -17.98 -23.94
C TYR A 242 -7.03 -16.81 -24.71
N ARG A 243 -8.19 -16.32 -24.28
CA ARG A 243 -8.93 -15.25 -24.97
C ARG A 243 -8.93 -13.94 -24.20
N THR A 244 -8.29 -13.89 -23.03
CA THR A 244 -8.04 -12.64 -22.28
C THR A 244 -6.71 -12.05 -22.73
N PRO A 245 -6.62 -10.80 -23.22
CA PRO A 245 -5.35 -10.18 -23.59
C PRO A 245 -4.35 -10.24 -22.42
N VAL A 246 -3.15 -10.77 -22.67
CA VAL A 246 -2.10 -10.78 -21.65
C VAL A 246 -1.71 -9.34 -21.34
N SER A 247 -1.79 -8.96 -20.07
CA SER A 247 -1.45 -7.60 -19.63
C SER A 247 0.01 -7.28 -20.01
N ALA A 248 0.22 -6.12 -20.64
CA ALA A 248 1.56 -5.65 -20.97
C ALA A 248 2.46 -5.62 -19.72
N ARG A 249 3.68 -6.13 -19.84
CA ARG A 249 4.64 -6.16 -18.73
C ARG A 249 5.34 -4.81 -18.63
N VAL A 250 5.13 -4.14 -17.50
CA VAL A 250 5.85 -2.93 -17.11
C VAL A 250 6.54 -3.18 -15.78
N ASN A 251 7.85 -2.95 -15.74
CA ASN A 251 8.63 -3.00 -14.51
C ASN A 251 8.77 -1.58 -13.97
N PHE A 252 7.90 -1.19 -13.03
CA PHE A 252 8.03 0.08 -12.33
C PHE A 252 9.26 0.07 -11.42
N LYS A 253 10.02 1.16 -11.45
CA LYS A 253 11.11 1.44 -10.52
C LYS A 253 10.61 2.36 -9.41
N GLU A 254 9.94 3.46 -9.77
CA GLU A 254 9.26 4.37 -8.86
C GLU A 254 7.79 4.44 -9.24
N LEU A 255 6.93 4.16 -8.27
CA LEU A 255 5.48 4.29 -8.39
C LEU A 255 4.95 4.56 -6.98
N PRO A 256 4.21 5.67 -6.77
CA PRO A 256 3.64 5.98 -5.45
C PRO A 256 2.62 4.91 -5.03
N ARG A 257 2.33 4.86 -3.74
CA ARG A 257 1.37 3.91 -3.16
C ARG A 257 0.00 4.55 -2.99
N HIS A 258 -1.04 3.74 -3.12
CA HIS A 258 -2.38 4.15 -2.73
C HIS A 258 -2.38 4.72 -1.30
N GLY A 259 -3.07 5.84 -1.08
CA GLY A 259 -3.19 6.48 0.23
C GLY A 259 -1.97 7.32 0.66
N GLN A 260 -0.88 7.35 -0.12
CA GLN A 260 0.37 8.00 0.29
C GLN A 260 0.22 9.52 0.47
N VAL A 261 0.72 10.02 1.60
CA VAL A 261 0.99 11.45 1.80
C VAL A 261 2.42 11.73 1.34
N VAL A 262 2.56 12.57 0.33
CA VAL A 262 3.84 13.00 -0.22
C VAL A 262 4.20 14.34 0.41
N GLN A 263 5.44 14.43 0.91
CA GLN A 263 5.97 15.67 1.48
C GLN A 263 6.00 16.78 0.43
N ARG A 264 5.37 17.91 0.73
CA ARG A 264 5.48 19.14 -0.05
C ARG A 264 6.82 19.83 0.15
N ASP A 265 7.26 20.58 -0.84
CA ASP A 265 8.39 21.50 -0.77
C ASP A 265 7.98 22.87 -0.20
N LEU A 266 8.95 23.79 -0.07
CA LEU A 266 8.75 25.15 0.43
C LEU A 266 7.86 26.03 -0.46
N THR A 267 7.46 25.55 -1.63
CA THR A 267 6.54 26.23 -2.55
C THR A 267 5.15 25.58 -2.59
N ASP A 268 4.86 24.72 -1.62
CA ASP A 268 3.59 23.97 -1.50
C ASP A 268 3.33 23.04 -2.69
N GLN A 269 4.39 22.44 -3.25
CA GLN A 269 4.28 21.48 -4.33
C GLN A 269 5.04 20.18 -4.00
N ALA A 270 4.69 19.09 -4.67
CA ALA A 270 5.49 17.87 -4.69
C ALA A 270 5.59 17.33 -6.11
N LEU A 271 6.77 16.86 -6.49
CA LEU A 271 6.97 16.08 -7.71
C LEU A 271 7.04 14.60 -7.33
N VAL A 272 6.03 13.84 -7.75
CA VAL A 272 6.02 12.39 -7.60
C VAL A 272 6.61 11.77 -8.88
N PRO A 273 7.78 11.13 -8.84
CA PRO A 273 8.34 10.48 -10.00
C PRO A 273 7.63 9.15 -10.30
N ILE A 274 7.32 8.91 -11.57
CA ILE A 274 6.84 7.62 -12.08
C ILE A 274 7.87 7.14 -13.11
N THR A 275 8.68 6.16 -12.73
CA THR A 275 9.76 5.66 -13.58
C THR A 275 9.67 4.15 -13.75
N GLY A 276 10.10 3.65 -14.91
CA GLY A 276 10.05 2.21 -15.17
C GLY A 276 10.57 1.82 -16.55
N VAL A 277 10.39 0.54 -16.86
CA VAL A 277 10.75 -0.05 -18.16
C VAL A 277 9.58 -0.86 -18.69
N VAL A 278 9.07 -0.49 -19.86
CA VAL A 278 8.09 -1.28 -20.61
C VAL A 278 8.82 -2.44 -21.28
N LYS A 279 8.44 -3.67 -20.93
CA LYS A 279 9.07 -4.90 -21.44
C LYS A 279 8.35 -5.45 -22.67
N THR A 280 7.03 -5.28 -22.73
CA THR A 280 6.24 -5.69 -23.90
C THR A 280 6.38 -4.66 -25.01
N THR A 281 6.81 -5.09 -26.19
CA THR A 281 6.92 -4.28 -27.41
C THR A 281 5.53 -4.02 -28.02
N GLY A 282 5.46 -3.15 -29.04
CA GLY A 282 4.20 -2.85 -29.75
C GLY A 282 3.40 -1.67 -29.19
N TYR A 283 3.97 -0.90 -28.25
CA TYR A 283 3.40 0.36 -27.75
C TYR A 283 4.30 1.53 -28.15
N ASP A 284 3.70 2.63 -28.60
CA ASP A 284 4.44 3.80 -29.09
C ASP A 284 4.71 4.82 -27.98
N THR A 285 3.89 4.83 -26.94
CA THR A 285 3.89 5.90 -25.93
C THR A 285 3.43 5.38 -24.58
N VAL A 286 4.00 5.91 -23.50
CA VAL A 286 3.47 5.82 -22.15
C VAL A 286 2.81 7.15 -21.76
N GLU A 287 1.61 7.09 -21.21
CA GLU A 287 0.80 8.21 -20.75
C GLU A 287 0.67 8.15 -19.22
N LEU A 288 0.92 9.26 -18.54
CA LEU A 288 0.51 9.52 -17.17
C LEU A 288 -0.65 10.52 -17.20
N LYS A 289 -1.77 10.14 -16.60
CA LYS A 289 -2.92 11.02 -16.37
C LYS A 289 -3.08 11.25 -14.87
N VAL A 290 -3.28 12.50 -14.49
CA VAL A 290 -3.43 12.94 -13.10
C VAL A 290 -4.82 13.55 -12.96
N TRP A 291 -5.55 13.11 -11.94
CA TRP A 291 -6.78 13.72 -11.49
C TRP A 291 -6.54 14.41 -10.15
N ARG A 292 -7.25 15.52 -9.95
CA ARG A 292 -7.39 16.21 -8.68
C ARG A 292 -8.88 16.39 -8.41
N ASP A 293 -9.35 15.87 -7.30
CA ASP A 293 -10.77 15.89 -6.91
C ASP A 293 -11.70 15.37 -8.01
N GLY A 294 -11.28 14.27 -8.66
CA GLY A 294 -12.02 13.62 -9.76
C GLY A 294 -11.94 14.33 -11.12
N LEU A 295 -11.28 15.48 -11.23
CA LEU A 295 -11.08 16.22 -12.47
C LEU A 295 -9.67 16.02 -13.02
N ILE A 296 -9.52 15.81 -14.32
CA ILE A 296 -8.19 15.70 -14.94
C ILE A 296 -7.46 17.03 -14.78
N SER A 297 -6.35 17.01 -14.06
CA SER A 297 -5.48 18.18 -13.85
C SER A 297 -4.30 18.19 -14.82
N ALA A 298 -3.78 17.03 -15.21
CA ALA A 298 -2.68 16.90 -16.15
C ALA A 298 -2.73 15.61 -16.97
N THR A 299 -2.13 15.64 -18.15
CA THR A 299 -1.80 14.46 -18.94
C THR A 299 -0.43 14.67 -19.58
N THR A 300 0.50 13.77 -19.29
CA THR A 300 1.88 13.83 -19.78
C THR A 300 2.19 12.53 -20.51
N CYS A 301 2.86 12.62 -21.65
CA CYS A 301 3.22 11.46 -22.47
C CYS A 301 4.72 11.43 -22.72
N GLN A 302 5.27 10.22 -22.83
CA GLN A 302 6.63 9.99 -23.31
C GLN A 302 6.61 8.93 -24.41
N ALA A 303 7.22 9.22 -25.55
CA ALA A 303 7.45 8.22 -26.59
C ALA A 303 8.34 7.08 -26.07
N LEU A 304 8.03 5.85 -26.49
CA LEU A 304 8.76 4.65 -26.10
C LEU A 304 9.77 4.27 -27.20
N THR A 305 11.04 4.17 -26.81
CA THR A 305 12.11 3.67 -27.68
C THR A 305 12.64 2.37 -27.10
N TYR A 306 12.41 1.26 -27.79
CA TYR A 306 12.79 -0.07 -27.30
C TYR A 306 14.26 -0.38 -27.59
N GLY A 307 15.00 -0.69 -26.53
CA GLY A 307 16.30 -1.35 -26.60
C GLY A 307 16.20 -2.84 -26.25
N THR A 308 17.35 -3.49 -26.10
CA THR A 308 17.45 -4.91 -25.73
C THR A 308 16.85 -5.24 -24.36
N SER A 309 16.73 -4.26 -23.47
CA SER A 309 16.16 -4.40 -22.14
C SER A 309 14.73 -3.85 -22.02
N GLY A 310 14.09 -3.44 -23.11
CA GLY A 310 12.79 -2.76 -23.13
C GLY A 310 12.91 -1.24 -23.36
N ALA A 311 11.81 -0.52 -23.18
CA ALA A 311 11.74 0.94 -23.31
C ALA A 311 11.62 1.61 -21.94
N SER A 312 12.64 2.37 -21.53
CA SER A 312 12.63 3.11 -20.27
C SER A 312 11.78 4.37 -20.36
N PHE A 313 11.12 4.73 -19.26
CA PHE A 313 10.39 5.98 -19.15
C PHE A 313 10.57 6.66 -17.81
N THR A 314 10.43 7.98 -17.84
CA THR A 314 10.44 8.87 -16.69
C THR A 314 9.35 9.92 -16.89
N LEU A 315 8.30 9.81 -16.09
CA LEU A 315 7.22 10.78 -15.99
C LEU A 315 7.16 11.32 -14.56
N GLY A 316 6.38 12.38 -14.33
CA GLY A 316 6.18 12.93 -13.00
C GLY A 316 4.79 13.55 -12.84
N ALA A 317 4.18 13.34 -11.69
CA ALA A 317 2.95 14.02 -11.28
C ALA A 317 3.32 15.20 -10.37
N HIS A 318 2.87 16.40 -10.74
CA HIS A 318 2.99 17.59 -9.90
C HIS A 318 1.74 17.71 -9.04
N LEU A 319 1.90 17.62 -7.73
CA LEU A 319 0.82 17.73 -6.75
C LEU A 319 0.97 19.03 -5.98
N SER A 320 -0.04 19.90 -6.03
CA SER A 320 -0.10 21.04 -5.12
C SER A 320 -0.58 20.59 -3.75
N ALA A 321 0.04 21.11 -2.70
CA ALA A 321 -0.40 20.89 -1.33
C ALA A 321 -1.79 21.47 -1.10
N GLY A 322 -2.55 20.81 -0.24
CA GLY A 322 -3.92 21.16 0.08
C GLY A 322 -4.77 19.92 0.32
N LEU A 323 -5.98 20.12 0.86
CA LEU A 323 -6.97 19.06 1.07
C LEU A 323 -7.60 18.60 -0.26
N TYR A 324 -6.77 18.01 -1.13
CA TYR A 324 -7.12 17.49 -2.44
C TYR A 324 -6.85 15.99 -2.51
N ASP A 325 -7.75 15.25 -3.18
CA ASP A 325 -7.53 13.84 -3.49
C ASP A 325 -6.94 13.73 -4.91
N TYR A 326 -5.79 13.07 -5.06
CA TYR A 326 -5.16 12.86 -6.35
C TYR A 326 -5.19 11.38 -6.78
N ASP A 327 -5.61 11.14 -8.01
CA ASP A 327 -5.54 9.81 -8.63
C ASP A 327 -4.62 9.86 -9.85
N LEU A 328 -3.92 8.76 -10.12
CA LEU A 328 -3.01 8.58 -11.24
C LEU A 328 -3.42 7.37 -12.07
N SER A 329 -3.32 7.49 -13.39
CA SER A 329 -3.38 6.35 -14.30
C SER A 329 -2.16 6.35 -15.21
N ILE A 330 -1.48 5.23 -15.27
CA ILE A 330 -0.39 4.99 -16.21
C ILE A 330 -0.93 4.06 -17.29
N ALA A 331 -0.83 4.48 -18.54
CA ALA A 331 -1.30 3.72 -19.69
C ALA A 331 -0.23 3.61 -20.78
N LEU A 332 -0.27 2.51 -21.52
CA LEU A 332 0.49 2.35 -22.76
C LEU A 332 -0.44 2.57 -23.95
N LEU A 333 0.05 3.29 -24.95
CA LEU A 333 -0.68 3.61 -26.17
C LEU A 333 -0.04 2.90 -27.38
N ALA A 334 -0.88 2.36 -28.26
CA ALA A 334 -0.48 1.78 -29.54
C ALA A 334 -1.43 2.31 -30.62
N GLY A 335 -1.01 3.31 -31.39
CA GLY A 335 -1.92 4.09 -32.24
C GLY A 335 -3.11 4.67 -31.46
N SER A 336 -4.34 4.21 -31.76
CA SER A 336 -5.57 4.64 -31.05
C SER A 336 -5.95 3.76 -29.85
N ALA A 337 -5.27 2.62 -29.66
CA ALA A 337 -5.51 1.74 -28.53
C ALA A 337 -4.83 2.29 -27.25
N ARG A 338 -5.52 2.17 -26.11
CA ARG A 338 -5.05 2.62 -24.80
C ARG A 338 -5.23 1.53 -23.76
N LEU A 339 -4.13 1.05 -23.18
CA LEU A 339 -4.11 0.04 -22.12
C LEU A 339 -3.64 0.63 -20.80
N VAL A 340 -4.48 0.63 -19.77
CA VAL A 340 -4.05 1.04 -18.41
C VAL A 340 -3.23 -0.08 -17.78
N VAL A 341 -2.01 0.24 -17.34
CA VAL A 341 -1.05 -0.71 -16.75
C VAL A 341 -0.84 -0.49 -15.26
N ALA A 342 -1.19 0.68 -14.73
CA ALA A 342 -1.25 0.94 -13.29
C ALA A 342 -2.25 2.04 -12.97
N ARG A 343 -2.81 1.96 -11.76
CA ARG A 343 -3.58 3.02 -11.10
C ARG A 343 -3.04 3.22 -9.70
N VAL A 344 -2.99 4.47 -9.28
CA VAL A 344 -2.66 4.85 -7.90
C VAL A 344 -3.70 5.86 -7.49
N ASP A 345 -4.50 5.50 -6.50
CA ASP A 345 -5.62 6.32 -6.07
C ASP A 345 -5.32 6.94 -4.71
N ASP A 346 -6.02 8.01 -4.36
CA ASP A 346 -5.98 8.63 -3.04
C ASP A 346 -4.59 9.10 -2.60
N LEU A 347 -3.85 9.80 -3.47
CA LEU A 347 -2.62 10.49 -3.11
C LEU A 347 -2.93 11.86 -2.50
N ALA A 348 -2.10 12.27 -1.55
CA ALA A 348 -2.18 13.56 -0.88
C ALA A 348 -0.80 14.24 -0.89
N CYS A 349 -0.78 15.58 -0.93
CA CYS A 349 0.44 16.38 -0.86
C CYS A 349 0.37 17.27 0.39
N GLY A 350 1.29 17.06 1.33
CA GLY A 350 1.21 17.67 2.66
C GLY A 350 2.49 17.48 3.47
N ASP A 351 2.40 17.45 4.80
CA ASP A 351 3.56 17.34 5.69
C ASP A 351 3.73 15.93 6.27
N THR A 352 4.96 15.56 6.58
CA THR A 352 5.33 14.22 7.07
C THR A 352 6.13 14.34 8.37
N LEU A 353 5.69 13.60 9.40
CA LEU A 353 6.21 13.69 10.77
C LEU A 353 6.50 12.29 11.34
N LEU A 354 7.44 12.21 12.28
CA LEU A 354 7.83 10.97 12.96
C LEU A 354 7.62 11.11 14.47
N ILE A 355 7.16 10.03 15.10
CA ILE A 355 7.02 9.90 16.55
C ILE A 355 7.81 8.67 17.01
N ASN A 356 8.54 8.80 18.12
CA ASN A 356 9.24 7.69 18.75
C ASN A 356 9.29 7.85 20.28
N GLY A 357 9.62 6.77 20.98
CA GLY A 357 9.73 6.74 22.44
C GLY A 357 9.03 5.53 23.06
N GLN A 358 8.40 5.71 24.22
CA GLN A 358 7.77 4.61 24.96
C GLN A 358 6.25 4.73 25.08
N SER A 359 5.65 4.23 26.17
CA SER A 359 4.21 4.07 26.35
C SER A 359 3.42 5.37 26.21
N ASN A 360 3.95 6.49 26.72
CA ASN A 360 3.36 7.81 26.56
C ASN A 360 3.57 8.41 25.15
N ALA A 361 4.55 7.92 24.37
CA ALA A 361 4.63 8.21 22.93
C ALA A 361 3.65 7.35 22.12
N THR A 362 3.43 6.09 22.52
CA THR A 362 2.46 5.18 21.88
C THR A 362 1.05 5.70 22.09
N ALA A 363 0.76 6.18 23.30
CA ALA A 363 -0.51 6.80 23.70
C ALA A 363 -1.77 6.12 23.14
N PRO A 364 -1.91 4.78 23.25
CA PRO A 364 -3.18 4.13 23.00
C PRO A 364 -4.19 4.52 24.10
N ASP A 365 -5.43 4.09 23.91
CA ASP A 365 -6.47 4.22 24.92
C ASP A 365 -6.27 3.20 26.05
N TYR A 366 -5.35 3.51 26.97
CA TYR A 366 -5.05 2.66 28.15
C TYR A 366 -6.25 2.42 29.05
N TRP A 367 -7.23 3.34 29.02
CA TRP A 367 -8.36 3.38 29.94
C TRP A 367 -9.70 3.02 29.28
N SER A 368 -9.68 2.65 27.99
CA SER A 368 -10.87 2.26 27.22
C SER A 368 -11.98 3.32 27.27
N GLU A 369 -11.59 4.60 27.19
CA GLU A 369 -12.51 5.74 27.16
C GLU A 369 -13.26 5.84 25.81
N GLY A 370 -12.70 5.27 24.73
CA GLY A 370 -13.26 5.30 23.38
C GLY A 370 -13.19 6.67 22.71
N LEU A 371 -12.22 7.51 23.11
CA LEU A 371 -12.12 8.91 22.69
C LEU A 371 -10.88 9.20 21.82
N GLY A 372 -9.93 8.27 21.74
CA GLY A 372 -8.65 8.46 21.03
C GLY A 372 -8.80 8.85 19.55
N ASN A 373 -9.89 8.41 18.91
CA ASN A 373 -10.19 8.68 17.50
C ASN A 373 -11.11 9.90 17.26
N GLN A 374 -11.40 10.75 18.24
CA GLN A 374 -12.19 11.98 18.01
C GLN A 374 -11.53 12.95 16.99
N SER A 375 -10.20 12.89 16.88
CA SER A 375 -9.40 13.69 15.95
C SER A 375 -9.17 13.01 14.60
N GLN A 376 -9.79 11.85 14.34
CA GLN A 376 -9.55 11.08 13.12
C GLN A 376 -10.09 11.79 11.88
N SER A 377 -9.31 11.78 10.81
CA SER A 377 -9.64 12.45 9.55
C SER A 377 -8.97 11.72 8.39
N LYS A 378 -9.63 11.68 7.22
CA LYS A 378 -9.03 11.11 6.00
C LYS A 378 -7.75 11.83 5.54
N TRP A 379 -7.52 13.04 6.04
CA TRP A 379 -6.34 13.85 5.76
C TRP A 379 -5.18 13.59 6.71
N ILE A 380 -5.38 12.72 7.71
CA ILE A 380 -4.33 12.27 8.61
C ILE A 380 -4.10 10.80 8.34
N ARG A 381 -2.90 10.44 7.87
CA ARG A 381 -2.60 9.09 7.40
C ARG A 381 -1.33 8.57 8.03
N SER A 382 -1.24 7.25 8.10
CA SER A 382 -0.04 6.55 8.56
C SER A 382 0.25 5.36 7.65
N PHE A 383 1.36 4.67 7.89
CA PHE A 383 1.80 3.55 7.07
C PHE A 383 2.20 2.36 7.94
N GLY A 384 1.52 1.24 7.74
CA GLY A 384 1.83 -0.03 8.39
C GLY A 384 1.69 -0.01 9.92
N SER A 385 2.17 -1.09 10.55
CA SER A 385 2.15 -1.32 12.01
C SER A 385 3.56 -1.35 12.60
N SER A 386 3.72 -1.15 13.93
CA SER A 386 5.02 -0.79 14.53
C SER A 386 5.68 -1.85 15.44
N VAL A 387 4.96 -2.84 15.95
CA VAL A 387 5.40 -3.58 17.14
C VAL A 387 6.42 -4.68 16.92
N ASN A 388 6.32 -5.46 15.85
CA ASN A 388 7.19 -6.61 15.64
C ASN A 388 7.62 -6.77 14.18
N SER A 389 8.69 -7.54 13.98
CA SER A 389 9.32 -7.72 12.67
C SER A 389 8.40 -8.33 11.62
N ALA A 390 7.44 -9.19 12.02
CA ALA A 390 6.51 -9.82 11.10
C ALA A 390 5.47 -8.81 10.63
N ASN A 391 4.82 -8.11 11.55
CA ASN A 391 3.80 -7.11 11.24
C ASN A 391 4.37 -5.98 10.37
N VAL A 392 5.53 -5.44 10.74
CA VAL A 392 6.25 -4.40 9.95
C VAL A 392 6.59 -4.89 8.53
N GLU A 393 6.85 -6.18 8.34
CA GLU A 393 7.19 -6.73 7.02
C GLU A 393 5.96 -6.87 6.11
N PHE A 394 4.81 -7.27 6.66
CA PHE A 394 3.62 -7.59 5.86
C PHE A 394 2.68 -6.41 5.69
N ASP A 395 2.57 -5.55 6.69
CA ASP A 395 1.70 -4.39 6.66
C ASP A 395 2.40 -3.20 5.99
N ARG A 396 2.18 -3.08 4.68
CA ARG A 396 2.87 -2.14 3.78
C ARG A 396 1.92 -1.17 3.08
N ASN A 397 0.79 -0.89 3.73
CA ASN A 397 -0.23 -0.03 3.17
C ASN A 397 -0.32 1.27 3.98
N TRP A 398 -0.65 2.34 3.27
CA TRP A 398 -1.14 3.55 3.90
C TRP A 398 -2.60 3.35 4.32
N GLY A 399 -2.99 4.06 5.36
CA GLY A 399 -4.36 4.08 5.86
C GLY A 399 -4.61 5.33 6.67
N MET A 400 -5.88 5.55 7.02
CA MET A 400 -6.26 6.59 7.96
C MET A 400 -5.58 6.34 9.31
N ALA A 401 -5.02 7.39 9.90
CA ALA A 401 -4.31 7.27 11.17
C ALA A 401 -5.28 6.93 12.31
N ASP A 402 -4.85 6.06 13.22
CA ASP A 402 -5.61 5.62 14.39
C ASP A 402 -4.94 6.09 15.68
N GLY A 403 -5.71 6.74 16.56
CA GLY A 403 -5.23 7.29 17.83
C GLY A 403 -5.58 6.45 19.06
N GLU A 404 -6.34 5.38 18.89
CA GLU A 404 -6.98 4.62 19.98
C GLU A 404 -6.27 3.29 20.21
N LEU A 405 -5.95 2.55 19.15
CA LEU A 405 -5.24 1.29 19.22
C LEU A 405 -3.73 1.52 19.37
N GLY A 406 -3.07 0.59 20.04
CA GLY A 406 -1.61 0.54 20.09
C GLY A 406 -1.09 -0.50 19.10
N TYR A 407 -0.01 -0.18 18.38
CA TYR A 407 0.80 -1.13 17.60
C TYR A 407 0.17 -1.75 16.35
N GLU A 408 -1.12 -1.54 16.13
CA GLU A 408 -1.87 -2.04 14.99
C GLU A 408 -1.61 -1.21 13.72
N HIS A 409 -2.34 -1.53 12.65
CA HIS A 409 -2.27 -0.81 11.38
C HIS A 409 -2.52 0.69 11.59
N CYS A 410 -1.58 1.51 11.11
CA CYS A 410 -1.69 2.97 11.10
C CYS A 410 -1.88 3.66 12.47
N THR A 411 -1.51 3.01 13.57
CA THR A 411 -1.60 3.61 14.91
C THR A 411 -0.55 4.70 15.11
N VAL A 412 -0.99 5.88 15.56
CA VAL A 412 -0.14 7.06 15.81
C VAL A 412 -0.26 7.60 17.24
N GLY A 413 -1.18 7.08 18.04
CA GLY A 413 -1.43 7.50 19.41
C GLY A 413 -2.33 8.74 19.50
N SER A 414 -3.06 8.87 20.62
CA SER A 414 -4.11 9.87 20.79
C SER A 414 -3.62 11.31 20.66
N TRP A 415 -2.49 11.64 21.30
CA TRP A 415 -1.92 12.99 21.21
C TRP A 415 -1.30 13.26 19.83
N GLY A 416 -0.72 12.25 19.18
CA GLY A 416 -0.15 12.36 17.84
C GLY A 416 -1.23 12.62 16.79
N LEU A 417 -2.37 11.92 16.89
CA LEU A 417 -3.53 12.15 16.05
C LEU A 417 -4.12 13.55 16.27
N ARG A 418 -4.23 13.97 17.54
CA ARG A 418 -4.71 15.31 17.90
C ARG A 418 -3.82 16.42 17.34
N ALA A 419 -2.50 16.27 17.45
CA ALA A 419 -1.58 17.27 16.92
C ALA A 419 -1.70 17.40 15.39
N ALA A 420 -1.81 16.26 14.69
CA ALA A 420 -2.01 16.23 13.26
C ALA A 420 -3.33 16.88 12.83
N GLU A 421 -4.43 16.65 13.55
CA GLU A 421 -5.73 17.27 13.29
C GLU A 421 -5.64 18.80 13.33
N LEU A 422 -4.97 19.35 14.35
CA LEU A 422 -4.79 20.79 14.48
C LEU A 422 -3.96 21.37 13.34
N LEU A 423 -2.90 20.69 12.93
CA LEU A 423 -2.10 21.09 11.76
C LEU A 423 -2.95 21.05 10.48
N VAL A 424 -3.72 19.99 10.24
CA VAL A 424 -4.63 19.90 9.09
C VAL A 424 -5.63 21.06 9.10
N GLN A 425 -6.22 21.38 10.25
CA GLN A 425 -7.19 22.47 10.38
C GLN A 425 -6.57 23.84 10.15
N GLN A 426 -5.38 24.08 10.66
CA GLN A 426 -4.71 25.38 10.57
C GLN A 426 -4.09 25.60 9.19
N GLU A 427 -3.37 24.60 8.70
CA GLU A 427 -2.50 24.70 7.52
C GLU A 427 -3.22 24.26 6.24
N GLN A 428 -4.39 23.64 6.36
CA GLN A 428 -5.19 23.14 5.25
C GLN A 428 -4.42 22.18 4.32
N VAL A 429 -3.46 21.44 4.88
CA VAL A 429 -2.70 20.39 4.19
C VAL A 429 -2.84 19.05 4.92
N PRO A 430 -2.81 17.91 4.20
CA PRO A 430 -2.78 16.58 4.80
C PRO A 430 -1.49 16.34 5.62
N VAL A 431 -1.55 15.42 6.58
CA VAL A 431 -0.37 15.05 7.39
C VAL A 431 -0.18 13.52 7.39
N GLY A 432 1.03 13.08 7.04
CA GLY A 432 1.50 11.71 7.18
C GLY A 432 2.30 11.55 8.48
N LEU A 433 1.94 10.58 9.34
CA LEU A 433 2.62 10.34 10.61
C LEU A 433 3.06 8.90 10.75
N LEU A 434 4.28 8.65 11.22
CA LEU A 434 4.71 7.32 11.67
C LEU A 434 5.07 7.34 13.14
N ASN A 435 4.41 6.49 13.92
CA ASN A 435 4.79 6.25 15.31
C ASN A 435 5.55 4.92 15.45
N GLY A 436 6.81 5.01 15.85
CA GLY A 436 7.72 3.89 16.07
C GLY A 436 7.89 3.49 17.53
N SER A 437 7.17 4.13 18.45
CA SER A 437 7.32 3.93 19.89
C SER A 437 6.96 2.53 20.37
N VAL A 438 7.52 2.12 21.51
CA VAL A 438 7.23 0.84 22.18
C VAL A 438 7.19 1.01 23.69
N GLY A 439 6.06 0.66 24.30
CA GLY A 439 5.81 0.78 25.74
C GLY A 439 6.79 0.01 26.63
N GLY A 440 7.10 0.61 27.80
CA GLY A 440 7.93 -0.01 28.83
C GLY A 440 9.40 -0.22 28.43
N THR A 441 9.91 0.59 27.52
CA THR A 441 11.29 0.44 27.00
C THR A 441 12.20 1.55 27.50
N ALA A 442 13.41 1.15 27.91
CA ALA A 442 14.50 2.05 28.24
C ALA A 442 15.21 2.53 26.96
N ILE A 443 15.93 3.65 27.01
CA ILE A 443 16.56 4.26 25.83
C ILE A 443 17.53 3.30 25.13
N VAL A 444 18.20 2.41 25.88
CA VAL A 444 19.10 1.39 25.32
C VAL A 444 18.44 0.47 24.29
N GLN A 445 17.12 0.23 24.40
CA GLN A 445 16.37 -0.60 23.45
C GLN A 445 16.03 0.14 22.14
N HIS A 446 16.16 1.46 22.14
CA HIS A 446 15.94 2.34 20.99
C HIS A 446 17.20 2.53 20.14
N MET A 447 18.34 1.95 20.51
CA MET A 447 19.57 2.15 19.75
C MET A 447 19.48 1.62 18.32
N ARG A 448 20.02 2.39 17.39
CA ARG A 448 20.26 1.99 16.00
C ARG A 448 21.28 0.85 15.96
N SER A 449 21.12 -0.03 14.96
CA SER A 449 22.19 -0.97 14.58
C SER A 449 22.99 -0.38 13.43
N ASP A 450 24.26 -0.02 13.64
CA ASP A 450 25.07 0.58 12.56
C ASP A 450 25.35 -0.37 11.40
N ALA A 451 25.44 -1.69 11.68
CA ALA A 451 25.57 -2.69 10.64
C ALA A 451 24.29 -2.83 9.79
N PHE A 452 23.12 -2.65 10.41
CA PHE A 452 21.83 -2.81 9.77
C PHE A 452 20.83 -1.74 10.28
N PRO A 453 20.92 -0.48 9.82
CA PRO A 453 20.12 0.63 10.36
C PRO A 453 18.62 0.37 10.37
N ALA A 454 18.09 -0.20 9.28
CA ALA A 454 16.68 -0.55 9.12
C ALA A 454 16.36 -1.99 9.58
N SER A 455 17.13 -2.54 10.52
CA SER A 455 16.88 -3.87 11.08
C SER A 455 15.57 -3.87 11.86
N LYS A 456 14.61 -4.66 11.41
CA LYS A 456 13.31 -4.80 12.08
C LYS A 456 13.41 -5.44 13.48
N ALA A 457 14.57 -6.00 13.83
CA ALA A 457 14.83 -6.53 15.16
C ALA A 457 14.98 -5.42 16.23
N THR A 458 15.36 -4.20 15.84
CA THR A 458 15.47 -3.06 16.77
C THR A 458 14.25 -2.14 16.65
N ILE A 459 13.94 -1.38 17.70
CA ILE A 459 12.83 -0.42 17.68
C ILE A 459 13.10 0.66 16.62
N TYR A 460 14.30 1.23 16.65
CA TYR A 460 14.77 2.19 15.65
C TYR A 460 14.63 1.68 14.22
N GLY A 461 15.11 0.47 13.95
CA GLY A 461 15.13 -0.07 12.60
C GLY A 461 13.74 -0.42 12.06
N ARG A 462 12.76 -0.70 12.94
CA ARG A 462 11.34 -0.81 12.52
C ARG A 462 10.78 0.53 12.04
N LEU A 463 11.04 1.62 12.75
CA LEU A 463 10.64 2.96 12.32
C LEU A 463 11.32 3.33 11.00
N LEU A 464 12.64 3.15 10.89
CA LEU A 464 13.38 3.48 9.68
C LEU A 464 12.95 2.62 8.48
N PHE A 465 12.67 1.34 8.70
CA PHE A 465 12.14 0.48 7.65
C PHE A 465 10.81 1.00 7.12
N ARG A 466 9.87 1.36 8.00
CA ARG A 466 8.56 1.92 7.61
C ARG A 466 8.73 3.26 6.91
N ALA A 467 9.55 4.16 7.45
CA ALA A 467 9.82 5.47 6.87
C ALA A 467 10.40 5.36 5.45
N ARG A 468 11.33 4.42 5.19
CA ARG A 468 11.85 4.17 3.84
C ARG A 468 10.79 3.61 2.89
N ARG A 469 9.86 2.79 3.38
CA ARG A 469 8.78 2.19 2.57
C ARG A 469 7.64 3.17 2.27
N ALA A 470 7.42 4.11 3.18
CA ALA A 470 6.50 5.22 3.08
C ALA A 470 7.09 6.44 2.34
N GLU A 471 8.38 6.39 1.98
CA GLU A 471 9.12 7.52 1.37
C GLU A 471 9.18 8.77 2.27
N MET A 472 9.12 8.56 3.59
CA MET A 472 9.23 9.58 4.63
C MET A 472 10.64 9.69 5.22
N ALA A 473 11.52 8.71 5.03
CA ALA A 473 12.84 8.72 5.67
C ALA A 473 13.66 9.96 5.26
N GLU A 474 13.63 10.32 3.99
CA GLU A 474 14.43 11.45 3.47
C GLU A 474 13.65 12.78 3.48
N THR A 475 12.40 12.80 3.97
CA THR A 475 11.48 13.92 3.76
C THR A 475 10.74 14.36 5.03
N ALA A 476 10.71 13.54 6.08
CA ALA A 476 10.05 13.90 7.33
C ALA A 476 10.67 15.17 7.93
N ARG A 477 9.81 16.11 8.30
CA ARG A 477 10.20 17.45 8.76
C ARG A 477 10.50 17.51 10.25
N ALA A 478 9.91 16.63 11.05
CA ALA A 478 10.15 16.59 12.49
C ALA A 478 10.11 15.19 13.09
N MET A 479 10.86 15.02 14.19
CA MET A 479 10.85 13.86 15.07
C MET A 479 10.33 14.31 16.44
N ILE A 480 9.29 13.65 16.96
CA ILE A 480 8.79 13.86 18.32
C ILE A 480 9.20 12.67 19.20
N TRP A 481 9.97 12.95 20.24
CA TRP A 481 10.48 12.00 21.21
C TRP A 481 9.78 12.15 22.56
N TYR A 482 9.18 11.05 23.03
CA TYR A 482 8.63 10.98 24.40
C TYR A 482 9.05 9.67 25.07
N GLN A 483 10.13 9.75 25.84
CA GLN A 483 10.69 8.61 26.55
C GLN A 483 11.56 9.03 27.73
N GLY A 484 11.67 8.14 28.71
CA GLY A 484 12.66 8.21 29.78
C GLY A 484 12.18 7.57 31.09
N GLU A 485 10.91 7.21 31.19
CA GLU A 485 10.33 6.68 32.43
C GLU A 485 10.92 5.32 32.83
N SER A 486 11.48 4.56 31.88
CA SER A 486 12.10 3.26 32.14
C SER A 486 13.61 3.30 32.41
N ASP A 487 14.25 4.47 32.46
CA ASP A 487 15.71 4.61 32.61
C ASP A 487 16.17 4.91 34.04
N GLY A 488 15.23 5.20 34.94
CA GLY A 488 15.52 5.50 36.34
C GLY A 488 16.44 6.72 36.50
N GLU A 489 17.48 6.56 37.32
CA GLU A 489 18.38 7.65 37.76
C GLU A 489 19.71 7.73 36.97
N ALA A 490 19.90 6.89 35.95
CA ALA A 490 21.17 6.74 35.24
C ALA A 490 21.41 7.83 34.16
N VAL A 491 21.41 9.10 34.57
CA VAL A 491 21.48 10.27 33.65
C VAL A 491 22.66 10.23 32.67
N THR A 492 23.84 9.79 33.09
CA THR A 492 25.03 9.76 32.21
C THR A 492 24.88 8.75 31.06
N ASP A 493 24.33 7.57 31.33
CA ASP A 493 24.06 6.57 30.29
C ASP A 493 22.95 7.06 29.36
N TYR A 494 21.90 7.67 29.93
CA TYR A 494 20.82 8.28 29.16
C TYR A 494 21.33 9.36 28.20
N ALA A 495 22.10 10.33 28.71
CA ALA A 495 22.66 11.43 27.91
C ALA A 495 23.58 10.92 26.79
N THR A 496 24.44 9.94 27.10
CA THR A 496 25.33 9.33 26.10
C THR A 496 24.54 8.65 24.98
N ARG A 497 23.46 7.96 25.32
CA ARG A 497 22.60 7.27 24.34
C ARG A 497 21.71 8.21 23.56
N PHE A 498 21.23 9.29 24.20
CA PHE A 498 20.47 10.32 23.52
C PHE A 498 21.33 11.00 22.44
N GLN A 499 22.59 11.30 22.74
CA GLN A 499 23.52 11.81 21.72
C GLN A 499 23.63 10.87 20.51
N LEU A 500 23.78 9.56 20.75
CA LEU A 500 23.86 8.57 19.67
C LEU A 500 22.56 8.50 18.84
N LEU A 501 21.40 8.64 19.49
CA LEU A 501 20.11 8.72 18.79
C LEU A 501 19.97 9.99 17.98
N TYR A 502 20.36 11.13 18.55
CA TYR A 502 20.35 12.42 17.87
C TYR A 502 21.19 12.39 16.59
N ASP A 503 22.42 11.85 16.68
CA ASP A 503 23.31 11.70 15.52
C ASP A 503 22.72 10.72 14.49
N ALA A 504 22.14 9.60 14.94
CA ALA A 504 21.48 8.63 14.09
C ALA A 504 20.26 9.20 13.35
N TRP A 505 19.43 9.99 14.04
CA TRP A 505 18.27 10.64 13.45
C TRP A 505 18.69 11.62 12.35
N HIS A 506 19.69 12.46 12.59
CA HIS A 506 20.22 13.35 11.55
C HIS A 506 20.84 12.60 10.37
N GLN A 507 21.41 11.40 10.60
CA GLN A 507 21.97 10.58 9.54
C GLN A 507 20.89 9.93 8.67
N ASP A 508 19.87 9.31 9.28
CA ASP A 508 18.87 8.52 8.56
C ASP A 508 17.58 9.30 8.22
N TYR A 509 17.40 10.49 8.79
CA TYR A 509 16.32 11.45 8.53
C TYR A 509 16.87 12.87 8.26
N PRO A 510 17.56 13.09 7.13
CA PRO A 510 18.32 14.31 6.89
C PRO A 510 17.47 15.58 6.65
N ALA A 511 16.15 15.43 6.44
CA ALA A 511 15.23 16.55 6.22
C ALA A 511 14.58 17.09 7.51
N LEU A 512 14.95 16.55 8.68
CA LEU A 512 14.46 17.07 9.95
C LEU A 512 14.84 18.56 10.11
N GLU A 513 13.83 19.40 10.29
CA GLU A 513 13.97 20.82 10.62
C GLU A 513 14.04 21.04 12.13
N LYS A 514 13.32 20.19 12.90
CA LYS A 514 13.23 20.24 14.35
C LYS A 514 13.05 18.85 14.97
N ILE A 515 13.49 18.72 16.21
CA ILE A 515 13.20 17.58 17.08
C ILE A 515 12.48 18.10 18.32
N TYR A 516 11.36 17.48 18.68
CA TYR A 516 10.59 17.87 19.85
C TYR A 516 10.74 16.82 20.95
N VAL A 517 11.05 17.26 22.16
CA VAL A 517 11.26 16.38 23.31
C VAL A 517 10.22 16.69 24.37
N PHE A 518 9.43 15.69 24.77
CA PHE A 518 8.63 15.81 25.98
C PHE A 518 9.50 15.54 27.21
N GLN A 519 9.52 16.47 28.16
CA GLN A 519 10.08 16.18 29.48
C GLN A 519 9.14 15.22 30.22
N ILE A 520 9.64 14.07 30.66
CA ILE A 520 8.85 13.08 31.40
C ILE A 520 8.37 13.63 32.76
N ARG A 521 7.21 13.15 33.20
CA ARG A 521 6.56 13.52 34.46
C ARG A 521 6.97 12.59 35.60
N LYS A 522 6.86 13.07 36.85
CA LYS A 522 6.85 12.20 38.03
C LYS A 522 5.71 11.17 37.92
N GLY A 523 5.99 9.93 38.28
CA GLY A 523 5.10 8.79 38.05
C GLY A 523 5.79 7.68 37.27
N CYS A 524 5.13 6.53 37.10
CA CYS A 524 5.64 5.38 36.37
C CYS A 524 7.00 4.84 36.89
N GLY A 525 7.25 4.97 38.21
CA GLY A 525 8.54 4.65 38.82
C GLY A 525 9.56 5.79 38.77
N VAL A 526 9.29 6.86 38.01
CA VAL A 526 10.06 8.11 38.04
C VAL A 526 9.70 8.88 39.30
N THR A 527 10.69 9.14 40.15
CA THR A 527 10.50 9.92 41.37
C THR A 527 11.06 11.32 41.18
N PHE A 528 12.37 11.46 41.17
CA PHE A 528 13.06 12.72 40.97
C PHE A 528 14.44 12.43 40.38
N SER A 529 14.59 12.63 39.07
CA SER A 529 15.75 12.11 38.34
C SER A 529 16.51 13.13 37.51
N GLY A 530 17.83 12.90 37.42
CA GLY A 530 18.72 13.64 36.52
C GLY A 530 18.32 13.50 35.04
N VAL A 531 17.59 12.43 34.66
CA VAL A 531 17.04 12.28 33.30
C VAL A 531 16.07 13.42 32.96
N ARG A 532 15.23 13.86 33.91
CA ARG A 532 14.29 14.97 33.68
C ARG A 532 15.03 16.28 33.45
N GLU A 533 16.08 16.53 34.22
CA GLU A 533 16.94 17.71 34.06
C GLU A 533 17.75 17.66 32.75
N PHE A 534 18.22 16.48 32.34
CA PHE A 534 18.81 16.29 31.02
C PHE A 534 17.80 16.63 29.91
N LEU A 535 16.58 16.07 29.94
CA LEU A 535 15.53 16.38 28.96
C LEU A 535 15.13 17.87 28.97
N ARG A 536 15.20 18.56 30.12
CA ARG A 536 14.98 20.01 30.20
C ARG A 536 16.04 20.79 29.43
N SER A 537 17.29 20.34 29.52
CA SER A 537 18.46 21.03 29.00
C SER A 537 18.78 20.66 27.56
N THR A 538 18.10 19.69 26.94
CA THR A 538 18.37 19.31 25.55
C THR A 538 18.25 20.48 24.58
N GLN A 539 17.32 21.42 24.81
CA GLN A 539 17.21 22.64 23.98
C GLN A 539 18.43 23.58 24.07
N ASP A 540 19.27 23.45 25.11
CA ASP A 540 20.54 24.20 25.22
C ASP A 540 21.71 23.42 24.64
N LEU A 541 21.60 22.09 24.63
CA LEU A 541 22.65 21.18 24.17
C LEU A 541 22.59 20.95 22.65
N TYR A 542 21.39 21.06 22.06
CA TYR A 542 21.11 20.74 20.67
C TYR A 542 20.36 21.89 19.99
N PRO A 543 20.84 22.39 18.85
CA PRO A 543 20.35 23.65 18.24
C PRO A 543 18.94 23.57 17.65
N ASP A 544 18.47 22.37 17.32
CA ASP A 544 17.19 22.08 16.65
C ASP A 544 16.19 21.39 17.58
N ILE A 545 16.49 21.28 18.88
CA ILE A 545 15.58 20.70 19.87
C ILE A 545 14.72 21.76 20.54
N GLU A 546 13.41 21.52 20.56
CA GLU A 546 12.46 22.21 21.44
C GLU A 546 11.95 21.24 22.51
N VAL A 547 11.74 21.74 23.73
CA VAL A 547 11.25 20.91 24.85
C VAL A 547 9.82 21.29 25.20
N MET A 548 8.96 20.30 25.40
CA MET A 548 7.59 20.48 25.87
C MET A 548 7.37 19.86 27.25
N SER A 549 6.69 20.60 28.11
CA SER A 549 6.34 20.13 29.44
C SER A 549 5.10 19.23 29.42
N THR A 550 5.16 18.19 30.24
CA THR A 550 4.02 17.30 30.54
C THR A 550 3.33 17.64 31.86
N THR A 551 3.85 18.60 32.63
CA THR A 551 3.22 19.08 33.86
C THR A 551 2.00 19.95 33.55
N ALA A 552 1.07 20.05 34.51
CA ALA A 552 -0.24 20.70 34.34
C ALA A 552 -1.16 20.12 33.24
N ALA A 553 -0.71 19.11 32.48
CA ALA A 553 -1.63 18.32 31.65
C ALA A 553 -2.52 17.46 32.59
N PRO A 554 -3.85 17.50 32.42
CA PRO A 554 -4.79 16.89 33.36
C PRO A 554 -4.83 15.36 33.22
N ALA A 555 -5.51 14.71 34.17
CA ALA A 555 -5.91 13.31 34.10
C ALA A 555 -4.71 12.37 33.84
N HIS A 556 -3.81 12.30 34.80
CA HIS A 556 -2.69 11.37 34.80
C HIS A 556 -2.84 10.33 35.92
N ASP A 557 -2.72 9.05 35.59
CA ASP A 557 -3.02 7.91 36.46
C ASP A 557 -1.87 7.51 37.41
N ASN A 558 -0.85 8.36 37.51
CA ASN A 558 0.46 8.08 38.11
C ASN A 558 1.45 7.35 37.17
N CYS A 559 1.14 7.08 35.91
CA CYS A 559 2.08 6.64 34.87
C CYS A 559 1.68 7.09 33.44
N HIS A 560 0.43 6.92 33.05
CA HIS A 560 -0.12 7.28 31.74
C HIS A 560 -1.21 8.36 31.87
N PHE A 561 -1.52 8.99 30.75
CA PHE A 561 -2.61 9.95 30.67
C PHE A 561 -3.90 9.28 30.21
N PHE A 562 -5.02 9.77 30.72
CA PHE A 562 -6.32 9.61 30.09
C PHE A 562 -6.39 10.49 28.83
N TYR A 563 -7.41 10.30 28.00
CA TYR A 563 -7.59 11.04 26.76
C TYR A 563 -7.54 12.56 26.95
N ALA A 564 -8.11 13.09 28.03
CA ALA A 564 -8.05 14.54 28.31
C ALA A 564 -6.60 15.06 28.43
N GLY A 565 -5.72 14.28 29.07
CA GLY A 565 -4.30 14.61 29.19
C GLY A 565 -3.57 14.47 27.85
N TYR A 566 -3.75 13.36 27.15
CA TYR A 566 -3.14 13.19 25.81
C TYR A 566 -3.62 14.24 24.81
N ARG A 567 -4.89 14.63 24.84
CA ARG A 567 -5.42 15.72 24.01
C ARG A 567 -4.69 17.04 24.31
N GLU A 568 -4.51 17.39 25.58
CA GLU A 568 -3.76 18.60 25.97
C GLU A 568 -2.30 18.55 25.50
N LEU A 569 -1.63 17.40 25.59
CA LEU A 569 -0.26 17.23 25.06
C LEU A 569 -0.22 17.39 23.53
N GLY A 570 -1.23 16.89 22.83
CA GLY A 570 -1.42 17.09 21.39
C GLY A 570 -1.61 18.57 21.03
N ASP A 571 -2.42 19.29 21.81
CA ASP A 571 -2.63 20.74 21.64
C ASP A 571 -1.33 21.53 21.83
N ARG A 572 -0.51 21.17 22.82
CA ARG A 572 0.78 21.82 23.09
C ARG A 572 1.78 21.62 21.97
N ILE A 573 2.00 20.36 21.55
CA ILE A 573 3.00 20.06 20.53
C ILE A 573 2.60 20.61 19.16
N ALA A 574 1.29 20.64 18.84
CA ALA A 574 0.79 21.26 17.63
C ALA A 574 1.15 22.74 17.52
N ARG A 575 1.12 23.48 18.63
CA ARG A 575 1.49 24.90 18.64
C ARG A 575 2.97 25.11 18.33
N LEU A 576 3.85 24.28 18.89
CA LEU A 576 5.28 24.34 18.57
C LEU A 576 5.54 23.97 17.11
N LEU A 577 4.94 22.87 16.63
CA LEU A 577 5.02 22.46 15.23
C LEU A 577 4.53 23.57 14.29
N ALA A 578 3.38 24.19 14.59
CA ALA A 578 2.84 25.27 13.80
C ALA A 578 3.73 26.54 13.81
N ARG A 579 4.32 26.89 14.95
CA ARG A 579 5.28 28.01 15.02
C ARG A 579 6.52 27.72 14.17
N ASP A 580 7.17 26.59 14.41
CA ASP A 580 8.51 26.34 13.87
C ASP A 580 8.49 25.91 12.41
N LEU A 581 7.52 25.08 12.02
CA LEU A 581 7.43 24.52 10.67
C LEU A 581 6.59 25.37 9.72
N HIS A 582 5.71 26.24 10.25
CA HIS A 582 4.75 26.99 9.44
C HIS A 582 4.76 28.50 9.70
N GLY A 583 5.55 28.98 10.65
CA GLY A 583 5.63 30.41 10.97
C GLY A 583 4.33 30.96 11.57
N SER A 584 3.56 30.14 12.29
CA SER A 584 2.36 30.58 13.00
C SER A 584 2.64 31.82 13.85
N SER A 585 1.74 32.80 13.78
CA SER A 585 1.81 34.01 14.62
C SER A 585 1.35 33.78 16.06
N ASP A 586 0.75 32.63 16.36
CA ASP A 586 0.36 32.27 17.72
C ASP A 586 1.56 31.78 18.53
N THR A 587 2.34 32.73 19.03
CA THR A 587 3.58 32.45 19.78
C THR A 587 3.46 32.74 21.28
N HIS A 588 2.37 33.34 21.73
CA HIS A 588 2.25 33.84 23.09
C HIS A 588 2.09 32.71 24.11
N GLU A 589 3.06 32.48 24.99
CA GLU A 589 3.00 31.48 26.07
C GLU A 589 2.77 30.03 25.58
N ILE A 590 3.29 29.68 24.40
CA ILE A 590 3.20 28.31 23.89
C ILE A 590 4.34 27.42 24.40
N ASP A 591 5.48 28.02 24.73
CA ASP A 591 6.63 27.35 25.31
C ASP A 591 6.39 27.06 26.80
N PRO A 592 6.92 25.96 27.34
CA PRO A 592 6.82 25.72 28.76
C PRO A 592 7.76 26.67 29.52
N PRO A 593 7.32 27.27 30.64
CA PRO A 593 8.20 28.07 31.48
C PRO A 593 9.45 27.27 31.88
N ASN A 594 10.60 27.73 31.43
CA ASN A 594 11.88 27.11 31.72
C ASN A 594 12.72 28.01 32.62
N VAL A 595 13.16 27.48 33.76
CA VAL A 595 13.96 28.26 34.73
C VAL A 595 15.34 28.59 34.14
N LEU A 596 15.75 29.84 34.34
CA LEU A 596 17.07 30.34 33.96
C LEU A 596 18.02 30.34 35.16
N SER A 597 17.57 30.85 36.32
CA SER A 597 18.40 30.95 37.52
C SER A 597 17.59 30.99 38.80
N ALA A 598 18.25 30.67 39.92
CA ALA A 598 17.76 30.85 41.28
C ALA A 598 18.77 31.69 42.08
N GLN A 599 18.27 32.62 42.90
CA GLN A 599 19.12 33.52 43.71
C GLN A 599 18.54 33.66 45.11
N LYS A 600 19.38 33.64 46.15
CA LYS A 600 18.95 34.05 47.50
C LYS A 600 18.72 35.55 47.49
N VAL A 601 17.61 35.97 48.08
CA VAL A 601 17.27 37.40 48.19
C VAL A 601 16.80 37.70 49.60
N GLY A 602 16.84 38.98 49.97
CA GLY A 602 16.47 39.44 51.31
C GLY A 602 17.55 39.16 52.37
N GLY A 603 17.65 40.04 53.37
CA GLY A 603 18.69 39.96 54.41
C GLY A 603 18.49 38.85 55.44
N ALA A 604 17.32 38.21 55.47
CA ALA A 604 16.99 37.12 56.39
C ALA A 604 17.36 35.72 55.85
N GLY A 605 17.68 35.60 54.55
CA GLY A 605 18.07 34.32 53.93
C GLY A 605 16.92 33.33 53.76
N ASP A 606 15.67 33.79 53.86
CA ASP A 606 14.43 33.02 53.83
C ASP A 606 13.62 33.24 52.53
N GLN A 607 14.27 33.76 51.48
CA GLN A 607 13.65 33.98 50.18
C GLN A 607 14.57 33.53 49.04
N ILE A 608 13.96 32.91 48.01
CA ILE A 608 14.63 32.55 46.77
C ILE A 608 13.86 33.17 45.60
N LEU A 609 14.56 33.94 44.77
CA LEU A 609 14.03 34.46 43.52
C LEU A 609 14.37 33.49 42.38
N LEU A 610 13.35 32.97 41.72
CA LEU A 610 13.48 32.24 40.45
C LEU A 610 13.22 33.20 39.29
N ILE A 611 14.06 33.11 38.26
CA ILE A 611 13.91 33.85 37.01
C ILE A 611 13.74 32.83 35.88
N PHE A 612 12.68 32.95 35.10
CA PHE A 612 12.38 32.11 33.93
C PHE A 612 12.91 32.74 32.64
N ARG A 613 13.17 31.93 31.62
CA ARG A 613 13.90 32.35 30.42
C ARG A 613 13.16 33.36 29.56
N ASP A 614 11.87 33.14 29.33
CA ASP A 614 11.06 34.05 28.52
C ASP A 614 10.66 35.26 29.38
N PRO A 615 11.12 36.49 29.09
CA PRO A 615 10.74 37.67 29.82
C PRO A 615 9.27 38.07 29.64
N ASP A 616 8.62 37.59 28.57
CA ASP A 616 7.24 37.90 28.22
C ASP A 616 6.23 36.87 28.79
N ASP A 617 6.72 35.82 29.47
CA ASP A 617 5.87 34.83 30.15
C ASP A 617 5.05 35.49 31.27
N VAL A 618 3.73 35.22 31.28
CA VAL A 618 2.87 35.53 32.43
C VAL A 618 2.68 34.27 33.24
N LEU A 619 3.50 34.13 34.28
CA LEU A 619 3.45 32.96 35.15
C LEU A 619 2.20 32.96 36.04
N VAL A 620 1.76 31.77 36.43
CA VAL A 620 0.68 31.50 37.39
C VAL A 620 1.20 30.50 38.42
N PHE A 621 1.17 30.89 39.70
CA PHE A 621 1.56 30.06 40.84
C PHE A 621 0.28 29.65 41.56
N GLU A 622 -0.15 28.41 41.39
CA GLU A 622 -1.35 27.91 42.04
C GLU A 622 -1.07 27.55 43.50
N THR A 623 -1.97 27.92 44.41
CA THR A 623 -1.82 27.61 45.84
C THR A 623 -1.68 26.10 46.05
N GLY A 624 -0.59 25.70 46.69
CA GLY A 624 -0.19 24.31 46.90
C GLY A 624 0.98 23.88 46.00
N ALA A 625 1.32 24.63 44.95
CA ALA A 625 2.50 24.36 44.11
C ALA A 625 3.82 24.52 44.90
N GLU A 626 3.81 25.25 46.02
CA GLU A 626 4.96 25.36 46.92
C GLU A 626 5.45 24.00 47.46
N ALA A 627 4.55 23.01 47.58
CA ALA A 627 4.89 21.68 48.08
C ALA A 627 5.79 20.86 47.13
N ASP A 628 5.88 21.28 45.86
CA ASP A 628 6.70 20.61 44.84
C ASP A 628 8.13 21.13 44.78
N PHE A 629 8.45 22.19 45.55
CA PHE A 629 9.81 22.70 45.67
C PHE A 629 10.57 22.02 46.80
N ILE A 630 11.83 21.67 46.53
CA ILE A 630 12.69 20.92 47.43
C ILE A 630 14.01 21.68 47.60
N LEU A 631 14.41 21.88 48.85
CA LEU A 631 15.73 22.37 49.26
C LEU A 631 16.46 21.23 49.99
N GLU A 632 17.77 21.10 49.77
CA GLU A 632 18.58 20.00 50.34
C GLU A 632 18.58 19.99 51.87
N ASP A 633 18.45 21.16 52.49
CA ASP A 633 18.42 21.31 53.95
C ASP A 633 17.02 21.09 54.55
N GLY A 634 16.03 20.77 53.72
CA GLY A 634 14.67 20.43 54.14
C GLY A 634 13.81 21.63 54.55
N VAL A 635 14.29 22.87 54.36
CA VAL A 635 13.46 24.06 54.58
C VAL A 635 12.31 24.06 53.58
N ALA A 636 11.08 24.17 54.07
CA ALA A 636 9.89 24.17 53.21
C ALA A 636 9.71 25.53 52.52
N VAL A 637 9.27 25.48 51.26
CA VAL A 637 8.67 26.64 50.59
C VAL A 637 7.22 26.78 51.05
N THR A 638 6.81 28.00 51.38
CA THR A 638 5.51 28.29 51.98
C THR A 638 4.57 29.08 51.06
N SER A 639 5.12 29.79 50.09
CA SER A 639 4.34 30.48 49.04
C SER A 639 5.26 30.93 47.90
N GLY A 640 4.67 31.23 46.75
CA GLY A 640 5.31 31.89 45.62
C GLY A 640 4.55 33.14 45.21
N THR A 641 5.26 34.25 45.02
CA THR A 641 4.71 35.51 44.49
C THR A 641 5.29 35.77 43.10
N ILE A 642 4.42 36.09 42.13
CA ILE A 642 4.82 36.27 40.73
C ILE A 642 4.99 37.75 40.39
N TRP A 643 6.06 38.05 39.63
CA TRP A 643 6.27 39.31 38.95
C TRP A 643 6.83 39.07 37.55
N GLY A 644 5.95 39.13 36.53
CA GLY A 644 6.30 38.78 35.15
C GLY A 644 6.79 37.33 35.07
N ASN A 645 7.99 37.14 34.52
CA ASN A 645 8.69 35.86 34.41
C ASN A 645 9.45 35.44 35.68
N GLN A 646 9.19 36.07 36.83
CA GLN A 646 9.89 35.79 38.08
C GLN A 646 8.94 35.25 39.14
N VAL A 647 9.45 34.34 39.97
CA VAL A 647 8.75 33.79 41.12
C VAL A 647 9.60 34.00 42.36
N LEU A 648 9.13 34.83 43.29
CA LEU A 648 9.72 34.95 44.62
C LEU A 648 9.10 33.91 45.54
N LEU A 649 9.91 32.91 45.90
CA LEU A 649 9.55 31.88 46.86
C LEU A 649 9.85 32.37 48.28
N GLN A 650 8.85 32.26 49.16
CA GLN A 650 9.01 32.49 50.60
C GLN A 650 9.26 31.16 51.30
N LEU A 651 10.32 31.10 52.11
CA LEU A 651 10.68 29.91 52.87
C LEU A 651 10.16 29.98 54.30
N ALA A 652 10.00 28.81 54.94
CA ALA A 652 9.61 28.71 56.35
C ALA A 652 10.67 29.24 57.33
N GLY A 653 11.90 29.46 56.85
CA GLY A 653 13.02 30.03 57.59
C GLY A 653 14.26 30.18 56.70
N PRO A 654 15.39 30.64 57.25
CA PRO A 654 16.63 30.80 56.49
C PRO A 654 17.13 29.46 55.92
N THR A 655 17.63 29.46 54.69
CA THR A 655 18.19 28.27 54.03
C THR A 655 19.70 28.34 53.81
N THR A 656 20.37 27.25 54.12
CA THR A 656 21.77 26.98 53.77
C THR A 656 21.92 26.21 52.45
N SER A 657 20.83 25.70 51.88
CA SER A 657 20.87 24.92 50.64
C SER A 657 21.56 25.68 49.51
N ALA A 658 22.36 24.96 48.73
CA ALA A 658 23.10 25.51 47.59
C ALA A 658 22.36 25.29 46.27
N VAL A 659 21.29 24.50 46.28
CA VAL A 659 20.49 24.18 45.10
C VAL A 659 19.00 24.20 45.46
N ILE A 660 18.16 24.34 44.44
CA ILE A 660 16.71 24.21 44.55
C ILE A 660 16.19 23.33 43.42
N SER A 661 15.14 22.60 43.75
CA SER A 661 14.55 21.60 42.89
C SER A 661 13.05 21.86 42.77
N TYR A 662 12.47 21.73 41.57
CA TYR A 662 11.02 21.73 41.35
C TYR A 662 10.63 20.38 40.76
N ASN A 663 10.05 19.51 41.59
CA ASN A 663 9.79 18.11 41.23
C ASN A 663 8.45 17.93 40.50
N GLY A 664 7.46 18.74 40.86
CA GLY A 664 6.07 18.46 40.50
C GLY A 664 5.51 17.21 41.18
N HIS A 665 4.29 16.86 40.81
CA HIS A 665 3.58 15.68 41.28
C HIS A 665 3.05 14.80 40.13
N ALA A 666 2.56 13.61 40.45
CA ALA A 666 2.13 12.65 39.43
C ALA A 666 0.69 12.88 38.99
N GLY A 667 -0.27 13.00 39.92
CA GLY A 667 -1.68 13.23 39.58
C GLY A 667 -1.99 14.70 39.29
N ASP A 668 -3.27 15.02 39.22
CA ASP A 668 -3.75 16.40 39.14
C ASP A 668 -3.51 17.16 40.45
N GLY A 669 -3.46 18.48 40.37
CA GLY A 669 -3.20 19.35 41.51
C GLY A 669 -2.73 20.75 41.07
N PRO A 670 -2.25 21.56 42.02
CA PRO A 670 -1.79 22.92 41.77
C PRO A 670 -0.39 22.96 41.15
N TRP A 671 -0.19 23.77 40.13
CA TRP A 671 1.04 23.89 39.36
C TRP A 671 1.63 25.30 39.34
N LEU A 672 2.93 25.37 39.07
CA LEU A 672 3.53 26.52 38.40
C LEU A 672 3.39 26.34 36.89
N ARG A 673 2.77 27.31 36.20
CA ARG A 673 2.47 27.27 34.76
C ARG A 673 2.46 28.69 34.16
N ASN A 674 2.34 28.82 32.84
CA ASN A 674 2.04 30.10 32.20
C ASN A 674 0.52 30.36 32.12
N ALA A 675 0.09 31.52 31.64
CA ALA A 675 -1.32 31.88 31.60
C ALA A 675 -2.11 31.07 30.55
N ARG A 676 -1.46 30.54 29.51
CA ARG A 676 -2.01 29.54 28.59
C ARG A 676 -2.22 28.15 29.21
N GLY A 677 -1.62 27.89 30.37
CA GLY A 677 -1.80 26.65 31.12
C GLY A 677 -0.72 25.59 30.87
N VAL A 678 0.34 25.91 30.14
CA VAL A 678 1.51 25.02 29.99
C VAL A 678 2.30 25.05 31.31
N GLY A 679 2.44 23.88 31.92
CA GLY A 679 3.18 23.74 33.18
C GLY A 679 4.67 24.00 33.01
N ALA A 680 5.30 24.59 34.03
CA ALA A 680 6.73 24.81 34.03
C ALA A 680 7.50 23.49 33.91
N LEU A 681 8.62 23.52 33.19
CA LEU A 681 9.56 22.40 33.18
C LEU A 681 10.12 22.19 34.59
N THR A 682 10.17 20.93 34.98
CA THR A 682 10.76 20.52 36.25
C THR A 682 12.27 20.54 36.18
N PHE A 683 12.94 20.89 37.28
CA PHE A 683 14.38 21.04 37.34
C PHE A 683 14.95 20.39 38.60
N PHE A 684 16.16 19.86 38.48
CA PHE A 684 16.86 19.11 39.52
C PHE A 684 18.17 19.81 39.89
N ASP A 685 18.36 20.04 41.19
CA ASP A 685 19.56 20.63 41.78
C ASP A 685 20.05 21.90 41.06
N LEU A 686 19.11 22.81 40.75
CA LEU A 686 19.44 24.10 40.15
C LEU A 686 20.24 24.94 41.16
N PRO A 687 21.46 25.41 40.84
CA PRO A 687 22.25 26.22 41.76
C PRO A 687 21.52 27.48 42.22
N VAL A 688 21.53 27.71 43.53
CA VAL A 688 21.04 28.95 44.15
C VAL A 688 22.23 29.88 44.37
N LEU A 689 22.28 30.94 43.57
CA LEU A 689 23.31 31.96 43.67
C LEU A 689 23.12 32.81 44.94
N PRO A 690 24.22 33.33 45.52
CA PRO A 690 24.17 34.13 46.75
C PRO A 690 23.52 35.50 46.58
#